data_AF-A0A4Q2XEE4-F1
#
_entry.id   AF-A0A4Q2XEE4-F1
#
_cell.length_a   1.000
_cell.length_b   1.000
_cell.length_c   1.000
_cell.angle_alpha   90.00
_cell.angle_beta   90.00
_cell.angle_gamma   90.00
#
_symmetry.space_group_name_H-M   'P 1'
#
loop_
_entity.id
_entity.type
_entity.pdbx_description
1 polymer ?
#
loop_
_entity_poly.entity_id
_entity_poly.type
_entity_poly.pdbx_seq_one_letter_code
_entity_poly.pdbx_strand_id
1 'polypeptide(L)'
;MQIRLPRLTRGLLALCIACTLPRAGAVEVAGSLVIDLDAADFRPGSERWPQHSDGNVLTGDFVAKGSPSRQMVAGVPAVVFDGDGDHFVGPITTAVLHGPGAHHSVEVWVYQGNAREQESLVSWGKRWGPDGTFAGFRYGEDPDFGAIGRWGHHDMGFKAVPTTGRWHHLAYTYDGVRQAVYVDGVLDSSGEAGLLDAHDSMPIHLGVEICGDLKPEGLFTHFSGAMRRVRIHSGALSHAQVRANYEAERGEFPPLVGKPLQQSPMHRFSFSLPAADAPDGTTVVDSVGGLLATVRGNGAKFTGRALQLPGGPSTSAAYIDLPNGLISSRENLSIEFWETQSALRDWCRILSIGTNQSGEIPGPGGRFSGSETLTLFGNVGATPCNRFARSEGRYPNGGPDRNPAEYPDEEYGKQFHQVITYDKVLKEWHWYRDGVLMEVIPDLEGPTSIDDVNVWLGRSEFSEDLNFQGSFDELRIYNHALGEAEILGNFLAGPEKLNLGASAVAMNWTPVAPGTYPFSNSGGSDHWNTGTNGRSPNGPGSIATFASELAGDQTIELDAPVTLGSLNLGTRNRGGAYTLRAVKQGALTMDSGNEVAASITQLPGSPGNLIYAPLVLRSDTEVSNQSSQPILLGGTVSGGGAFVKGGNGPVILTGNGASHSGEVKV
;
A
#
# COMPACT_ATOMS: atom_id res chain seq x y z
N MET A 1 40.30 6.76 73.64
CA MET A 1 40.63 5.49 72.99
C MET A 1 39.36 4.71 72.75
N GLN A 2 38.90 4.72 71.49
CA GLN A 2 37.93 3.87 70.78
C GLN A 2 37.17 4.78 69.80
N ILE A 3 37.77 4.94 68.62
CA ILE A 3 37.25 5.74 67.51
C ILE A 3 36.29 4.84 66.72
N ARG A 4 35.02 5.26 66.61
CA ARG A 4 34.00 4.62 65.78
C ARG A 4 34.19 5.04 64.31
N LEU A 5 34.31 4.08 63.40
CA LEU A 5 34.24 4.28 61.95
C LEU A 5 32.78 4.13 61.46
N PRO A 6 32.30 4.97 60.51
CA PRO A 6 30.93 4.94 60.02
C PRO A 6 30.72 3.97 58.84
N ARG A 7 29.46 3.56 58.67
CA ARG A 7 28.93 2.63 57.66
C ARG A 7 29.04 3.22 56.24
N LEU A 8 29.58 2.44 55.30
CA LEU A 8 29.53 2.69 53.85
C LEU A 8 28.30 2.01 53.23
N THR A 9 27.48 2.82 52.56
CA THR A 9 26.34 2.46 51.72
C THR A 9 26.80 1.70 50.47
N ARG A 10 26.18 0.55 50.18
CA ARG A 10 26.34 -0.20 48.93
C ARG A 10 25.42 0.39 47.86
N GLY A 11 25.99 1.06 46.87
CA GLY A 11 25.32 1.35 45.59
C GLY A 11 25.56 0.20 44.62
N LEU A 12 24.48 -0.38 44.07
CA LEU A 12 24.53 -1.29 42.92
C LEU A 12 24.96 -0.48 41.69
N LEU A 13 26.11 -0.81 41.11
CA LEU A 13 26.53 -0.30 39.80
C LEU A 13 25.95 -1.24 38.73
N ALA A 14 24.91 -0.78 38.01
CA ALA A 14 24.42 -1.47 36.83
C ALA A 14 25.43 -1.27 35.69
N LEU A 15 26.05 -2.36 35.25
CA LEU A 15 26.94 -2.39 34.09
C LEU A 15 26.07 -2.33 32.83
N CYS A 16 25.80 -1.13 32.33
CA CYS A 16 25.21 -0.95 31.00
C CYS A 16 26.24 -1.36 29.96
N ILE A 17 26.09 -2.57 29.40
CA ILE A 17 26.73 -2.94 28.14
C ILE A 17 26.02 -2.10 27.07
N ALA A 18 26.62 -0.97 26.73
CA ALA A 18 26.23 -0.23 25.54
C ALA A 18 26.54 -1.11 24.32
N CYS A 19 25.50 -1.65 23.68
CA CYS A 19 25.61 -2.08 22.29
C CYS A 19 25.97 -0.86 21.45
N THR A 20 27.26 -0.62 21.23
CA THR A 20 27.72 0.32 20.21
C THR A 20 27.41 -0.32 18.87
N LEU A 21 26.32 0.11 18.25
CA LEU A 21 26.15 -0.05 16.80
C LEU A 21 27.40 0.54 16.13
N PRO A 22 27.99 -0.15 15.12
CA PRO A 22 29.11 0.42 14.40
C PRO A 22 28.67 1.77 13.80
N ARG A 23 29.45 2.82 14.05
CA ARG A 23 29.33 4.10 13.35
C ARG A 23 29.51 3.81 11.86
N ALA A 24 28.54 4.20 11.02
CA ALA A 24 28.67 4.10 9.57
C ALA A 24 30.02 4.72 9.14
N GLY A 25 30.81 3.97 8.37
CA GLY A 25 32.04 4.48 7.76
C GLY A 25 31.70 5.61 6.81
N ALA A 26 32.62 6.56 6.61
CA ALA A 26 32.45 7.56 5.55
C ALA A 26 32.49 6.85 4.18
N VAL A 27 31.61 7.24 3.26
CA VAL A 27 31.60 6.76 1.87
C VAL A 27 32.97 7.00 1.24
N GLU A 28 33.55 5.97 0.64
CA GLU A 28 34.82 6.04 -0.06
C GLU A 28 34.63 6.64 -1.46
N VAL A 29 35.53 7.55 -1.84
CA VAL A 29 35.46 8.31 -3.10
C VAL A 29 36.65 7.97 -3.99
N ALA A 30 36.41 7.64 -5.26
CA ALA A 30 37.43 7.57 -6.29
C ALA A 30 37.49 8.90 -7.07
N GLY A 31 38.67 9.53 -7.14
CA GLY A 31 38.79 10.87 -7.72
C GLY A 31 38.06 11.92 -6.86
N SER A 32 37.10 12.62 -7.44
CA SER A 32 36.23 13.59 -6.78
C SER A 32 34.77 13.15 -6.88
N LEU A 33 33.98 13.46 -5.87
CA LEU A 33 32.52 13.28 -5.89
C LEU A 33 31.92 14.48 -6.63
N VAL A 34 31.53 14.29 -7.89
CA VAL A 34 31.06 15.36 -8.77
C VAL A 34 29.54 15.53 -8.78
N ILE A 35 28.79 14.52 -8.33
CA ILE A 35 27.36 14.59 -8.02
C ILE A 35 27.12 13.80 -6.73
N ASP A 36 26.33 14.37 -5.81
CA ASP A 36 25.87 13.72 -4.58
C ASP A 36 24.44 14.15 -4.28
N LEU A 37 23.49 13.22 -4.47
CA LEU A 37 22.08 13.45 -4.25
C LEU A 37 21.57 12.52 -3.15
N ASP A 38 20.78 13.08 -2.22
CA ASP A 38 19.96 12.32 -1.27
C ASP A 38 18.51 12.78 -1.41
N ALA A 39 17.58 11.84 -1.59
CA ALA A 39 16.17 12.13 -1.80
C ALA A 39 15.52 12.80 -0.58
N ALA A 40 16.13 12.71 0.60
CA ALA A 40 15.69 13.45 1.78
C ALA A 40 15.70 14.98 1.56
N ASP A 41 16.57 15.47 0.67
CA ASP A 41 16.69 16.90 0.38
C ASP A 41 15.78 17.38 -0.76
N PHE A 42 15.16 16.45 -1.50
CA PHE A 42 14.11 16.80 -2.46
C PHE A 42 12.82 17.17 -1.70
N ARG A 43 12.35 18.40 -1.84
CA ARG A 43 11.15 18.86 -1.13
C ARG A 43 9.90 18.59 -1.98
N PRO A 44 8.80 18.07 -1.41
CA PRO A 44 7.54 17.90 -2.13
C PRO A 44 7.10 19.22 -2.80
N GLY A 45 6.75 19.15 -4.09
CA GLY A 45 6.37 20.31 -4.90
C GLY A 45 7.53 21.21 -5.35
N SER A 46 8.79 20.86 -5.04
CA SER A 46 9.97 21.56 -5.57
C SER A 46 10.24 21.14 -7.01
N GLU A 47 10.59 22.09 -7.87
CA GLU A 47 11.13 21.80 -9.20
C GLU A 47 12.62 21.42 -9.15
N ARG A 48 13.27 21.48 -7.98
CA ARG A 48 14.71 21.27 -7.83
C ARG A 48 15.04 20.24 -6.76
N TRP A 49 15.95 19.33 -7.11
CA TRP A 49 16.64 18.43 -6.21
C TRP A 49 18.08 18.94 -6.01
N PRO A 50 18.38 19.50 -4.83
CA PRO A 50 19.72 20.02 -4.55
C PRO A 50 20.74 18.89 -4.45
N GLN A 51 21.96 19.15 -4.93
CA GLN A 51 23.09 18.23 -4.85
C GLN A 51 24.22 18.81 -3.99
N HIS A 52 24.96 17.94 -3.31
CA HIS A 52 25.91 18.30 -2.24
C HIS A 52 27.38 18.09 -2.61
N SER A 53 27.70 17.95 -3.90
CA SER A 53 29.11 17.92 -4.32
C SER A 53 29.81 19.20 -3.87
N ASP A 54 31.14 19.12 -3.78
CA ASP A 54 31.99 20.25 -3.38
C ASP A 54 31.94 21.44 -4.37
N GLY A 55 31.17 21.31 -5.47
CA GLY A 55 30.91 22.36 -6.45
C GLY A 55 32.13 22.74 -7.29
N ASN A 56 33.23 21.99 -7.19
CA ASN A 56 34.49 22.38 -7.84
C ASN A 56 34.56 21.97 -9.32
N VAL A 57 33.69 21.03 -9.75
CA VAL A 57 33.73 20.47 -11.12
C VAL A 57 32.39 20.60 -11.85
N LEU A 58 31.30 20.23 -11.18
CA LEU A 58 29.94 20.36 -11.71
C LEU A 58 29.07 21.08 -10.68
N THR A 59 28.50 22.23 -11.08
CA THR A 59 27.64 23.04 -10.22
C THR A 59 26.23 23.13 -10.78
N GLY A 60 25.24 22.94 -9.93
CA GLY A 60 23.82 23.08 -10.29
C GLY A 60 22.98 21.95 -9.71
N ASP A 61 21.75 22.30 -9.36
CA ASP A 61 20.72 21.37 -8.91
C ASP A 61 20.16 20.58 -10.10
N PHE A 62 19.51 19.46 -9.79
CA PHE A 62 18.74 18.71 -10.76
C PHE A 62 17.33 19.31 -10.87
N VAL A 63 16.91 19.64 -12.08
CA VAL A 63 15.61 20.26 -12.37
C VAL A 63 14.63 19.19 -12.83
N ALA A 64 13.51 19.06 -12.13
CA ALA A 64 12.46 18.11 -12.45
C ALA A 64 11.78 18.45 -13.80
N LYS A 65 11.39 17.39 -14.50
CA LYS A 65 10.50 17.38 -15.67
C LYS A 65 9.48 16.27 -15.45
N GLY A 66 8.23 16.52 -15.84
CA GLY A 66 7.11 15.71 -15.35
C GLY A 66 6.73 16.13 -13.92
N SER A 67 6.27 15.17 -13.13
CA SER A 67 5.85 15.31 -11.73
C SER A 67 6.53 14.32 -10.78
N PRO A 68 7.87 14.11 -10.83
CA PRO A 68 8.53 13.22 -9.88
C PRO A 68 8.29 13.71 -8.45
N SER A 69 8.06 12.78 -7.54
CA SER A 69 7.58 13.10 -6.18
C SER A 69 8.40 12.38 -5.12
N ARG A 70 8.48 12.97 -3.91
CA ARG A 70 9.18 12.33 -2.78
C ARG A 70 8.18 11.55 -1.93
N GLN A 71 8.38 10.24 -1.81
CA GLN A 71 7.48 9.34 -1.09
C GLN A 71 8.27 8.40 -0.17
N MET A 72 7.58 7.68 0.69
CA MET A 72 8.18 6.58 1.46
C MET A 72 8.05 5.29 0.65
N VAL A 73 9.16 4.62 0.37
CA VAL A 73 9.20 3.34 -0.37
C VAL A 73 9.98 2.32 0.45
N ALA A 74 9.34 1.22 0.84
CA ALA A 74 9.91 0.20 1.74
C ALA A 74 10.52 0.82 3.02
N GLY A 75 9.85 1.83 3.56
CA GLY A 75 10.29 2.53 4.77
C GLY A 75 11.44 3.52 4.59
N VAL A 76 11.79 3.85 3.34
CA VAL A 76 12.88 4.79 3.00
C VAL A 76 12.31 5.95 2.18
N PRO A 77 12.54 7.24 2.56
CA PRO A 77 12.09 8.37 1.76
C PRO A 77 12.89 8.45 0.45
N ALA A 78 12.23 8.42 -0.70
CA ALA A 78 12.85 8.33 -2.02
C ALA A 78 12.14 9.22 -3.03
N VAL A 79 12.82 9.55 -4.14
CA VAL A 79 12.19 10.20 -5.29
C VAL A 79 11.63 9.11 -6.20
N VAL A 80 10.33 9.16 -6.45
CA VAL A 80 9.58 8.20 -7.28
C VAL A 80 9.38 8.78 -8.67
N PHE A 81 9.55 7.92 -9.66
CA PHE A 81 9.38 8.15 -11.08
C PHE A 81 8.29 7.21 -11.60
N ASP A 82 7.39 7.71 -12.42
CA ASP A 82 6.22 6.99 -12.91
C ASP A 82 6.50 6.10 -14.16
N GLY A 83 7.64 6.31 -14.82
CA GLY A 83 7.97 5.65 -16.08
C GLY A 83 7.30 6.27 -17.32
N ASP A 84 6.72 7.47 -17.18
CA ASP A 84 6.06 8.22 -18.25
C ASP A 84 6.34 9.73 -18.13
N GLY A 85 7.52 10.12 -18.62
CA GLY A 85 7.90 11.53 -18.68
C GLY A 85 8.61 12.07 -17.44
N ASP A 86 8.49 11.43 -16.27
CA ASP A 86 9.23 11.83 -15.07
C ASP A 86 10.74 11.66 -15.24
N HIS A 87 11.47 12.76 -15.06
CA HIS A 87 12.94 12.75 -15.06
C HIS A 87 13.51 14.02 -14.42
N PHE A 88 14.83 14.02 -14.22
CA PHE A 88 15.56 15.23 -13.86
C PHE A 88 16.62 15.56 -14.89
N VAL A 89 16.83 16.86 -15.11
CA VAL A 89 17.92 17.43 -15.91
C VAL A 89 18.90 18.12 -14.97
N GLY A 90 20.10 17.56 -14.88
CA GLY A 90 21.21 18.06 -14.07
C GLY A 90 22.16 18.99 -14.83
N PRO A 91 23.34 19.26 -14.24
CA PRO A 91 24.35 20.10 -14.86
C PRO A 91 24.91 19.49 -16.15
N ILE A 92 25.47 20.36 -17.00
CA ILE A 92 26.17 19.97 -18.23
C ILE A 92 27.49 19.28 -17.86
N THR A 93 27.72 18.10 -18.43
CA THR A 93 28.96 17.34 -18.25
C THR A 93 30.21 18.12 -18.71
N THR A 94 31.33 17.87 -18.05
CA THR A 94 32.66 18.36 -18.46
C THR A 94 33.52 17.19 -18.94
N ALA A 95 34.71 17.49 -19.48
CA ALA A 95 35.67 16.49 -19.95
C ALA A 95 36.10 15.48 -18.87
N VAL A 96 35.87 15.79 -17.58
CA VAL A 96 36.08 14.85 -16.47
C VAL A 96 35.17 13.62 -16.57
N LEU A 97 33.99 13.72 -17.19
CA LEU A 97 33.06 12.59 -17.35
C LEU A 97 32.92 12.13 -18.81
N HIS A 98 32.91 13.04 -19.78
CA HIS A 98 32.66 12.68 -21.17
C HIS A 98 33.92 12.50 -22.03
N GLY A 99 35.08 12.96 -21.55
CA GLY A 99 36.27 13.01 -22.39
C GLY A 99 36.81 11.62 -22.75
N PRO A 100 37.70 11.53 -23.76
CA PRO A 100 38.26 10.26 -24.20
C PRO A 100 38.94 9.49 -23.06
N GLY A 101 38.40 8.33 -22.70
CA GLY A 101 38.89 7.47 -21.63
C GLY A 101 38.66 8.01 -20.22
N ALA A 102 37.74 8.96 -20.04
CA ALA A 102 37.43 9.54 -18.75
C ALA A 102 36.94 8.47 -17.75
N HIS A 103 37.64 8.36 -16.62
CA HIS A 103 37.32 7.41 -15.56
C HIS A 103 36.08 7.88 -14.82
N HIS A 104 35.21 6.97 -14.41
CA HIS A 104 34.05 7.34 -13.61
C HIS A 104 33.48 6.16 -12.84
N SER A 105 32.72 6.50 -11.79
CA SER A 105 31.79 5.56 -11.15
C SER A 105 30.45 6.21 -10.92
N VAL A 106 29.38 5.44 -11.04
CA VAL A 106 28.02 5.85 -10.70
C VAL A 106 27.51 4.89 -9.65
N GLU A 107 27.02 5.39 -8.52
CA GLU A 107 26.37 4.60 -7.48
C GLU A 107 24.93 5.08 -7.30
N VAL A 108 23.98 4.15 -7.24
CA VAL A 108 22.56 4.44 -7.05
C VAL A 108 21.98 3.48 -6.01
N TRP A 109 21.35 4.04 -4.96
CA TRP A 109 20.39 3.29 -4.15
C TRP A 109 19.02 3.37 -4.80
N VAL A 110 18.55 2.23 -5.29
CA VAL A 110 17.36 2.13 -6.15
C VAL A 110 16.38 1.08 -5.61
N TYR A 111 15.09 1.35 -5.73
CA TYR A 111 14.01 0.39 -5.52
C TYR A 111 13.19 0.35 -6.80
N GLN A 112 12.90 -0.84 -7.29
CA GLN A 112 12.09 -1.02 -8.49
C GLN A 112 11.06 -2.10 -8.23
N GLY A 113 9.80 -1.77 -8.45
CA GLY A 113 8.72 -2.72 -8.27
C GLY A 113 8.62 -3.73 -9.42
N ASN A 114 9.08 -3.34 -10.60
CA ASN A 114 9.09 -4.17 -11.80
C ASN A 114 10.23 -3.76 -12.72
N ALA A 115 11.05 -4.70 -13.18
CA ALA A 115 12.12 -4.43 -14.11
C ALA A 115 11.64 -4.54 -15.56
N ARG A 116 11.89 -3.51 -16.37
CA ARG A 116 11.67 -3.55 -17.84
C ARG A 116 12.99 -3.77 -18.56
N GLU A 117 12.97 -3.91 -19.89
CA GLU A 117 14.17 -4.20 -20.66
C GLU A 117 15.31 -3.16 -20.47
N GLN A 118 15.01 -1.86 -20.38
CA GLN A 118 16.03 -0.78 -20.46
C GLN A 118 15.77 0.48 -19.60
N GLU A 119 15.48 0.36 -18.31
CA GLU A 119 15.15 1.56 -17.51
C GLU A 119 16.39 2.36 -17.08
N SER A 120 16.46 3.63 -17.50
CA SER A 120 17.61 4.50 -17.25
C SER A 120 17.60 5.09 -15.85
N LEU A 121 18.60 4.77 -15.04
CA LEU A 121 18.80 5.41 -13.75
C LEU A 121 19.49 6.77 -13.92
N VAL A 122 20.63 6.74 -14.60
CA VAL A 122 21.50 7.88 -14.83
C VAL A 122 21.97 7.81 -16.27
N SER A 123 21.98 8.94 -16.98
CA SER A 123 22.58 8.99 -18.30
C SER A 123 23.27 10.32 -18.59
N TRP A 124 24.27 10.28 -19.48
CA TRP A 124 24.77 11.45 -20.19
C TRP A 124 25.24 11.08 -21.60
N GLY A 125 25.44 12.11 -22.43
CA GLY A 125 25.55 11.93 -23.87
C GLY A 125 24.16 11.84 -24.51
N LYS A 126 24.07 11.21 -25.68
CA LYS A 126 22.81 11.05 -26.42
C LYS A 126 22.77 9.74 -27.19
N ARG A 127 21.56 9.29 -27.50
CA ARG A 127 21.31 8.16 -28.40
C ARG A 127 21.63 8.50 -29.86
N TRP A 128 21.80 7.46 -30.67
CA TRP A 128 22.03 7.53 -32.12
C TRP A 128 23.42 8.07 -32.53
N GLY A 129 24.41 7.94 -31.66
CA GLY A 129 25.82 8.27 -31.93
C GLY A 129 26.67 7.00 -32.13
N PRO A 130 27.91 7.11 -32.62
CA PRO A 130 28.78 5.96 -32.84
C PRO A 130 28.97 5.09 -31.58
N ASP A 131 29.43 3.86 -31.78
CA ASP A 131 29.89 2.97 -30.71
C ASP A 131 30.79 3.71 -29.70
N GLY A 132 30.44 3.63 -28.41
CA GLY A 132 31.21 4.21 -27.30
C GLY A 132 30.90 5.68 -26.95
N THR A 133 29.91 6.32 -27.60
CA THR A 133 29.61 7.75 -27.40
C THR A 133 28.44 8.07 -26.47
N PHE A 134 27.91 7.06 -25.79
CA PHE A 134 26.83 7.19 -24.81
C PHE A 134 27.24 6.62 -23.45
N ALA A 135 26.66 7.17 -22.38
CA ALA A 135 26.82 6.68 -21.03
C ALA A 135 25.44 6.54 -20.40
N GLY A 136 24.80 5.39 -20.60
CA GLY A 136 23.57 5.01 -19.91
C GLY A 136 23.86 3.98 -18.82
N PHE A 137 23.32 4.21 -17.63
CA PHE A 137 23.40 3.28 -16.50
C PHE A 137 21.97 2.91 -16.11
N ARG A 138 21.66 1.63 -16.19
CA ARG A 138 20.29 1.12 -16.26
C ARG A 138 20.02 0.06 -15.22
N TYR A 139 18.75 -0.05 -14.83
CA TYR A 139 18.21 -1.23 -14.16
C TYR A 139 17.19 -1.86 -15.10
N GLY A 140 17.67 -2.73 -16.00
CA GLY A 140 16.81 -3.45 -16.93
C GLY A 140 17.16 -4.91 -17.14
N GLU A 141 16.22 -5.63 -17.74
CA GLU A 141 16.27 -7.09 -17.89
C GLU A 141 17.01 -7.58 -19.13
N ASP A 142 17.29 -6.70 -20.09
CA ASP A 142 17.93 -7.12 -21.34
C ASP A 142 19.34 -7.69 -21.08
N PRO A 143 19.64 -8.90 -21.59
CA PRO A 143 20.90 -9.59 -21.30
C PRO A 143 22.13 -8.93 -21.92
N ASP A 144 21.95 -8.11 -22.95
CA ASP A 144 23.04 -7.50 -23.72
C ASP A 144 23.29 -6.05 -23.29
N PHE A 145 22.24 -5.30 -22.90
CA PHE A 145 22.36 -3.87 -22.59
C PHE A 145 21.52 -3.38 -21.41
N GLY A 146 20.95 -4.28 -20.60
CA GLY A 146 20.08 -3.94 -19.47
C GLY A 146 20.78 -3.22 -18.31
N ALA A 147 22.13 -3.21 -18.24
CA ALA A 147 22.89 -2.56 -17.16
C ALA A 147 23.66 -1.31 -17.63
N ILE A 148 24.34 -1.38 -18.77
CA ILE A 148 25.09 -0.26 -19.35
C ILE A 148 24.79 -0.13 -20.85
N GLY A 149 24.42 1.08 -21.27
CA GLY A 149 24.31 1.47 -22.67
C GLY A 149 25.50 2.33 -23.12
N ARG A 150 26.21 1.87 -24.15
CA ARG A 150 27.38 2.51 -24.78
C ARG A 150 27.33 2.50 -26.31
N TRP A 151 26.45 1.69 -26.91
CA TRP A 151 26.40 1.31 -28.33
C TRP A 151 27.43 0.27 -28.74
N GLY A 152 26.94 -0.74 -29.46
CA GLY A 152 27.76 -1.77 -30.10
C GLY A 152 28.30 -2.78 -29.09
N HIS A 153 29.52 -3.26 -29.32
CA HIS A 153 30.14 -4.29 -28.47
C HIS A 153 30.51 -3.81 -27.05
N HIS A 154 30.25 -2.53 -26.74
CA HIS A 154 30.48 -1.90 -25.44
C HIS A 154 29.26 -1.98 -24.52
N ASP A 155 28.12 -2.48 -25.00
CA ASP A 155 26.94 -2.66 -24.16
C ASP A 155 27.16 -3.80 -23.14
N MET A 156 26.44 -3.75 -22.02
CA MET A 156 26.50 -4.80 -21.01
C MET A 156 25.15 -4.95 -20.29
N GLY A 157 24.63 -6.18 -20.22
CA GLY A 157 23.52 -6.56 -19.36
C GLY A 157 23.97 -7.02 -17.98
N PHE A 158 22.99 -7.28 -17.11
CA PHE A 158 23.24 -7.98 -15.86
C PHE A 158 23.46 -9.47 -16.12
N LYS A 159 24.34 -10.11 -15.35
CA LYS A 159 24.49 -11.56 -15.32
C LYS A 159 23.29 -12.19 -14.61
N ALA A 160 22.84 -11.56 -13.54
CA ALA A 160 21.56 -11.82 -12.91
C ALA A 160 20.89 -10.48 -12.61
N VAL A 161 19.73 -10.24 -13.24
CA VAL A 161 18.95 -9.03 -13.01
C VAL A 161 18.66 -8.92 -11.51
N PRO A 162 18.93 -7.76 -10.87
CA PRO A 162 18.59 -7.55 -9.47
C PRO A 162 17.09 -7.80 -9.24
N THR A 163 16.73 -8.31 -8.07
CA THR A 163 15.33 -8.67 -7.78
C THR A 163 14.49 -7.42 -7.53
N THR A 164 13.26 -7.40 -8.05
CA THR A 164 12.32 -6.31 -7.78
C THR A 164 11.77 -6.36 -6.35
N GLY A 165 11.13 -5.27 -5.92
CA GLY A 165 10.44 -5.19 -4.63
C GLY A 165 11.36 -4.96 -3.42
N ARG A 166 12.63 -4.59 -3.63
CA ARG A 166 13.58 -4.26 -2.56
C ARG A 166 14.59 -3.20 -2.99
N TRP A 167 15.19 -2.56 -1.98
CA TRP A 167 16.31 -1.66 -2.17
C TRP A 167 17.57 -2.43 -2.58
N HIS A 168 18.22 -1.92 -3.63
CA HIS A 168 19.50 -2.37 -4.13
C HIS A 168 20.49 -1.21 -4.21
N HIS A 169 21.76 -1.51 -3.97
CA HIS A 169 22.86 -0.62 -4.30
C HIS A 169 23.48 -1.07 -5.62
N LEU A 170 23.25 -0.30 -6.68
CA LEU A 170 23.84 -0.55 -7.99
C LEU A 170 25.02 0.38 -8.20
N ALA A 171 26.17 -0.18 -8.58
CA ALA A 171 27.34 0.60 -8.93
C ALA A 171 27.89 0.22 -10.31
N TYR A 172 28.29 1.22 -11.07
CA TYR A 172 28.85 1.10 -12.42
C TYR A 172 30.20 1.80 -12.43
N THR A 173 31.25 1.10 -12.83
CA THR A 173 32.62 1.66 -12.83
C THR A 173 33.23 1.54 -14.22
N TYR A 174 33.98 2.54 -14.65
CA TYR A 174 34.82 2.49 -15.85
C TYR A 174 36.19 3.09 -15.56
N ASP A 175 37.25 2.31 -15.78
CA ASP A 175 38.63 2.65 -15.43
C ASP A 175 39.47 3.19 -16.60
N GLY A 176 38.82 3.60 -17.68
CA GLY A 176 39.46 4.03 -18.93
C GLY A 176 39.70 2.88 -19.92
N VAL A 177 39.50 1.62 -19.50
CA VAL A 177 39.66 0.44 -20.37
C VAL A 177 38.54 -0.58 -20.16
N ARG A 178 38.22 -0.92 -18.92
CA ARG A 178 37.21 -1.89 -18.53
C ARG A 178 36.05 -1.20 -17.84
N GLN A 179 34.87 -1.77 -18.02
CA GLN A 179 33.68 -1.41 -17.25
C GLN A 179 33.18 -2.59 -16.43
N ALA A 180 32.51 -2.31 -15.32
CA ALA A 180 31.94 -3.30 -14.42
C ALA A 180 30.64 -2.80 -13.79
N VAL A 181 29.77 -3.76 -13.48
CA VAL A 181 28.49 -3.58 -12.78
C VAL A 181 28.57 -4.36 -11.48
N TYR A 182 28.11 -3.75 -10.40
CA TYR A 182 28.04 -4.34 -9.07
C TYR A 182 26.61 -4.22 -8.54
N VAL A 183 26.15 -5.29 -7.90
CA VAL A 183 24.86 -5.35 -7.20
C VAL A 183 25.16 -5.64 -5.74
N ASP A 184 24.68 -4.77 -4.84
CA ASP A 184 24.81 -4.93 -3.39
C ASP A 184 26.25 -5.19 -2.93
N GLY A 185 27.21 -4.45 -3.50
CA GLY A 185 28.64 -4.55 -3.15
C GLY A 185 29.36 -5.78 -3.73
N VAL A 186 28.73 -6.52 -4.65
CA VAL A 186 29.26 -7.71 -5.31
C VAL A 186 29.35 -7.48 -6.81
N LEU A 187 30.48 -7.86 -7.42
CA LEU A 187 30.66 -7.80 -8.87
C LEU A 187 29.67 -8.75 -9.55
N ASP A 188 28.85 -8.20 -10.45
CA ASP A 188 27.91 -8.96 -11.26
C ASP A 188 28.50 -9.26 -12.65
N SER A 189 28.86 -8.20 -13.38
CA SER A 189 29.32 -8.27 -14.78
C SER A 189 30.51 -7.34 -15.01
N SER A 190 31.42 -7.71 -15.92
CA SER A 190 32.55 -6.86 -16.33
C SER A 190 33.01 -7.19 -17.74
N GLY A 191 33.48 -6.18 -18.48
CA GLY A 191 33.94 -6.34 -19.85
C GLY A 191 34.97 -5.29 -20.25
N GLU A 192 35.66 -5.56 -21.36
CA GLU A 192 36.48 -4.55 -22.05
C GLU A 192 35.55 -3.55 -22.73
N ALA A 193 35.70 -2.26 -22.42
CA ALA A 193 35.00 -1.19 -23.12
C ALA A 193 35.95 -0.42 -24.05
N GLY A 194 37.27 -0.60 -23.94
CA GLY A 194 38.23 0.19 -24.71
C GLY A 194 38.13 1.67 -24.39
N LEU A 195 38.35 2.54 -25.37
CA LEU A 195 38.28 4.00 -25.21
C LEU A 195 36.83 4.48 -25.42
N LEU A 196 36.22 5.02 -24.37
CA LEU A 196 34.91 5.68 -24.46
C LEU A 196 35.09 7.19 -24.60
N ASP A 197 34.26 7.83 -25.43
CA ASP A 197 34.27 9.29 -25.66
C ASP A 197 32.82 9.75 -25.84
N ALA A 198 32.15 9.99 -24.70
CA ALA A 198 30.74 10.32 -24.71
C ALA A 198 30.50 11.69 -25.34
N HIS A 199 29.31 11.89 -25.92
CA HIS A 199 28.96 13.19 -26.49
C HIS A 199 29.17 14.35 -25.50
N ASP A 200 29.86 15.38 -25.98
CA ASP A 200 30.24 16.54 -25.21
C ASP A 200 29.07 17.51 -24.96
N SER A 201 29.22 18.35 -23.95
CA SER A 201 28.26 19.42 -23.61
C SER A 201 26.81 18.95 -23.40
N MET A 202 26.60 17.68 -23.04
CA MET A 202 25.29 17.11 -22.73
C MET A 202 24.98 17.17 -21.22
N PRO A 203 23.71 17.38 -20.82
CA PRO A 203 23.31 17.31 -19.43
C PRO A 203 23.36 15.88 -18.89
N ILE A 204 23.53 15.76 -17.58
CA ILE A 204 23.26 14.52 -16.85
C ILE A 204 21.74 14.41 -16.67
N HIS A 205 21.16 13.27 -17.01
CA HIS A 205 19.75 12.97 -16.77
C HIS A 205 19.61 11.90 -15.71
N LEU A 206 18.54 11.99 -14.91
CA LEU A 206 18.07 10.90 -14.04
C LEU A 206 16.70 10.45 -14.53
N GLY A 207 16.50 9.14 -14.64
CA GLY A 207 15.21 8.56 -15.00
C GLY A 207 14.89 8.48 -16.49
N VAL A 208 15.79 8.92 -17.37
CA VAL A 208 15.57 8.90 -18.83
C VAL A 208 16.87 8.84 -19.62
N GLU A 209 16.78 8.51 -20.91
CA GLU A 209 17.83 8.72 -21.91
C GLU A 209 17.33 9.68 -22.99
N ILE A 210 18.23 10.46 -23.59
CA ILE A 210 17.84 11.47 -24.59
C ILE A 210 18.35 11.14 -26.00
N CYS A 211 17.56 11.54 -26.99
CA CYS A 211 17.90 11.50 -28.40
C CYS A 211 18.77 12.71 -28.81
N GLY A 212 19.27 12.68 -30.05
CA GLY A 212 20.10 13.77 -30.58
C GLY A 212 19.40 15.11 -30.77
N ASP A 213 18.08 15.15 -30.69
CA ASP A 213 17.27 16.37 -30.63
C ASP A 213 17.00 16.85 -29.19
N LEU A 214 17.69 16.26 -28.21
CA LEU A 214 17.61 16.55 -26.76
C LEU A 214 16.25 16.26 -26.13
N LYS A 215 15.45 15.40 -26.75
CA LYS A 215 14.20 14.91 -26.15
C LYS A 215 14.41 13.55 -25.50
N PRO A 216 13.64 13.24 -24.45
CA PRO A 216 13.47 11.87 -23.99
C PRO A 216 13.25 10.88 -25.14
N GLU A 217 13.94 9.75 -25.06
CA GLU A 217 13.62 8.56 -25.85
C GLU A 217 12.27 7.98 -25.38
N GLY A 218 11.66 7.08 -26.17
CA GLY A 218 10.38 6.48 -25.80
C GLY A 218 10.35 5.82 -24.41
N LEU A 219 9.12 5.52 -23.96
CA LEU A 219 8.77 5.03 -22.60
C LEU A 219 9.61 3.85 -22.10
N PHE A 220 10.16 3.02 -22.99
CA PHE A 220 11.00 1.88 -22.64
C PHE A 220 12.33 2.27 -21.94
N THR A 221 12.74 3.54 -22.02
CA THR A 221 13.92 4.07 -21.30
C THR A 221 13.60 4.85 -20.03
N HIS A 222 12.31 5.15 -19.81
CA HIS A 222 11.86 5.91 -18.66
C HIS A 222 11.85 4.99 -17.43
N PHE A 223 12.43 5.48 -16.34
CA PHE A 223 12.50 4.74 -15.10
C PHE A 223 11.18 4.79 -14.34
N SER A 224 10.71 3.62 -13.89
CA SER A 224 9.47 3.43 -13.14
C SER A 224 9.72 2.84 -11.75
N GLY A 225 10.47 3.57 -10.94
CA GLY A 225 10.85 3.15 -9.60
C GLY A 225 11.21 4.32 -8.69
N ALA A 226 11.97 4.04 -7.64
CA ALA A 226 12.39 5.02 -6.66
C ALA A 226 13.92 5.08 -6.52
N MET A 227 14.47 6.28 -6.43
CA MET A 227 15.89 6.52 -6.14
C MET A 227 16.03 7.21 -4.79
N ARG A 228 16.87 6.66 -3.91
CA ARG A 228 17.21 7.29 -2.63
C ARG A 228 18.47 8.14 -2.72
N ARG A 229 19.54 7.58 -3.30
CA ARG A 229 20.83 8.27 -3.45
C ARG A 229 21.37 8.07 -4.84
N VAL A 230 22.00 9.11 -5.39
CA VAL A 230 22.74 9.06 -6.65
C VAL A 230 24.08 9.74 -6.44
N ARG A 231 25.16 9.03 -6.74
CA ARG A 231 26.53 9.56 -6.67
C ARG A 231 27.26 9.34 -7.97
N ILE A 232 28.04 10.33 -8.38
CA ILE A 232 28.96 10.21 -9.52
C ILE A 232 30.36 10.62 -9.08
N HIS A 233 31.31 9.74 -9.34
CA HIS A 233 32.73 9.88 -9.04
C HIS A 233 33.50 10.12 -10.34
N SER A 234 34.48 11.02 -10.34
CA SER A 234 35.40 11.24 -11.48
C SER A 234 36.52 10.21 -11.59
N GLY A 235 36.46 9.15 -10.78
CA GLY A 235 37.38 8.01 -10.83
C GLY A 235 36.62 6.68 -10.75
N ALA A 236 37.31 5.60 -11.11
CA ALA A 236 36.80 4.24 -10.97
C ALA A 236 36.97 3.74 -9.53
N LEU A 237 35.87 3.44 -8.84
CA LEU A 237 35.87 2.76 -7.55
C LEU A 237 36.41 1.34 -7.74
N SER A 238 37.30 0.92 -6.84
CA SER A 238 37.70 -0.47 -6.75
C SER A 238 36.57 -1.35 -6.19
N HIS A 239 36.64 -2.66 -6.45
CA HIS A 239 35.71 -3.63 -5.85
C HIS A 239 35.60 -3.51 -4.31
N ALA A 240 36.72 -3.22 -3.64
CA ALA A 240 36.76 -3.03 -2.20
C ALA A 240 36.01 -1.76 -1.75
N GLN A 241 36.19 -0.66 -2.50
CA GLN A 241 35.47 0.61 -2.26
C GLN A 241 33.96 0.45 -2.46
N VAL A 242 33.52 -0.17 -3.56
CA VAL A 242 32.09 -0.42 -3.84
C VAL A 242 31.46 -1.24 -2.72
N ARG A 243 32.15 -2.29 -2.26
CA ARG A 243 31.68 -3.09 -1.12
C ARG A 243 31.63 -2.29 0.18
N ALA A 244 32.65 -1.47 0.45
CA ALA A 244 32.70 -0.65 1.66
C ALA A 244 31.54 0.35 1.70
N ASN A 245 31.23 0.99 0.57
CA ASN A 245 30.12 1.93 0.43
C ASN A 245 28.77 1.24 0.67
N TYR A 246 28.54 0.08 0.04
CA TYR A 246 27.34 -0.72 0.29
C TYR A 246 27.18 -1.09 1.77
N GLU A 247 28.24 -1.63 2.39
CA GLU A 247 28.21 -2.06 3.79
C GLU A 247 28.00 -0.91 4.78
N ALA A 248 28.52 0.27 4.47
CA ALA A 248 28.32 1.47 5.29
C ALA A 248 26.86 1.91 5.34
N GLU A 249 26.10 1.66 4.27
CA GLU A 249 24.76 2.25 4.07
C GLU A 249 23.62 1.25 4.15
N ARG A 250 23.85 -0.04 3.90
CA ARG A 250 22.78 -1.07 3.84
C ARG A 250 21.88 -1.15 5.08
N GLY A 251 22.36 -0.67 6.23
CA GLY A 251 21.56 -0.59 7.45
C GLY A 251 20.39 0.40 7.37
N GLU A 252 20.47 1.39 6.48
CA GLU A 252 19.42 2.35 6.18
C GLU A 252 18.39 1.82 5.17
N PHE A 253 18.70 0.68 4.52
CA PHE A 253 17.90 0.05 3.47
C PHE A 253 17.53 -1.39 3.84
N PRO A 254 16.84 -1.62 4.97
CA PRO A 254 16.46 -2.96 5.38
C PRO A 254 15.50 -3.58 4.34
N PRO A 255 15.56 -4.91 4.12
CA PRO A 255 14.56 -5.57 3.30
C PRO A 255 13.18 -5.40 3.93
N LEU A 256 12.15 -5.21 3.11
CA LEU A 256 10.78 -5.22 3.59
C LEU A 256 10.45 -6.64 4.08
N VAL A 257 9.98 -6.74 5.33
CA VAL A 257 9.59 -8.01 5.94
C VAL A 257 8.09 -7.98 6.21
N GLY A 258 7.38 -8.99 5.73
CA GLY A 258 5.95 -9.16 5.96
C GLY A 258 5.62 -9.14 7.45
N LYS A 259 4.68 -8.29 7.85
CA LYS A 259 4.17 -8.15 9.21
C LYS A 259 2.71 -8.60 9.27
N PRO A 260 2.28 -9.13 10.43
CA PRO A 260 0.86 -9.40 10.63
C PRO A 260 0.06 -8.09 10.74
N LEU A 261 -1.18 -8.15 10.29
CA LEU A 261 -2.21 -7.14 10.52
C LEU A 261 -2.37 -6.89 12.02
N GLN A 262 -2.42 -5.62 12.38
CA GLN A 262 -2.71 -5.22 13.75
C GLN A 262 -4.22 -5.21 14.07
N GLN A 263 -5.07 -5.13 13.04
CA GLN A 263 -6.53 -5.16 13.16
C GLN A 263 -7.13 -5.99 12.01
N SER A 264 -8.25 -6.67 12.26
CA SER A 264 -9.05 -7.27 11.17
C SER A 264 -9.61 -6.22 10.22
N PRO A 265 -9.86 -6.59 8.95
CA PRO A 265 -10.64 -5.75 8.06
C PRO A 265 -12.03 -5.47 8.66
N MET A 266 -12.64 -4.35 8.29
CA MET A 266 -14.04 -4.04 8.63
C MET A 266 -15.04 -4.87 7.81
N HIS A 267 -14.66 -5.24 6.59
CA HIS A 267 -15.47 -6.03 5.67
C HIS A 267 -14.58 -7.10 5.03
N ARG A 268 -15.08 -8.33 4.93
CA ARG A 268 -14.41 -9.46 4.28
C ARG A 268 -15.42 -10.32 3.51
N PHE A 269 -15.39 -10.20 2.19
CA PHE A 269 -16.20 -11.00 1.27
C PHE A 269 -15.35 -12.11 0.65
N SER A 270 -15.64 -13.35 1.04
CA SER A 270 -14.97 -14.53 0.49
C SER A 270 -15.81 -15.12 -0.65
N PHE A 271 -15.23 -15.17 -1.84
CA PHE A 271 -15.89 -15.66 -3.05
C PHE A 271 -15.65 -17.15 -3.30
N SER A 272 -15.16 -17.88 -2.29
CA SER A 272 -14.83 -19.31 -2.32
C SER A 272 -16.02 -20.23 -2.00
N LEU A 273 -17.25 -19.80 -2.30
CA LEU A 273 -18.43 -20.65 -2.12
C LEU A 273 -18.34 -21.93 -2.99
N PRO A 274 -19.01 -23.03 -2.60
CA PRO A 274 -18.97 -24.29 -3.34
C PRO A 274 -19.32 -24.11 -4.82
N ALA A 275 -18.69 -24.92 -5.68
CA ALA A 275 -18.83 -24.80 -7.12
C ALA A 275 -20.30 -24.93 -7.57
N ALA A 276 -20.83 -23.87 -8.18
CA ALA A 276 -22.23 -23.74 -8.61
C ALA A 276 -22.39 -22.55 -9.56
N ASP A 277 -23.46 -22.55 -10.36
CA ASP A 277 -23.87 -21.34 -11.07
C ASP A 277 -24.28 -20.24 -10.07
N ALA A 278 -23.90 -19.00 -10.36
CA ALA A 278 -24.25 -17.82 -9.56
C ALA A 278 -25.14 -16.90 -10.41
N PRO A 279 -26.45 -17.18 -10.53
CA PRO A 279 -27.38 -16.33 -11.29
C PRO A 279 -27.52 -14.93 -10.68
N ASP A 280 -28.06 -13.99 -11.45
CA ASP A 280 -28.43 -12.64 -10.98
C ASP A 280 -29.21 -12.70 -9.65
N GLY A 281 -28.81 -11.87 -8.68
CA GLY A 281 -29.37 -11.84 -7.33
C GLY A 281 -28.70 -12.80 -6.33
N THR A 282 -27.73 -13.62 -6.76
CA THR A 282 -26.95 -14.45 -5.83
C THR A 282 -26.13 -13.56 -4.89
N THR A 283 -26.15 -13.85 -3.59
CA THR A 283 -25.45 -13.02 -2.59
C THR A 283 -24.23 -13.69 -2.00
N VAL A 284 -23.20 -12.88 -1.70
CA VAL A 284 -22.02 -13.26 -0.93
C VAL A 284 -22.01 -12.42 0.34
N VAL A 285 -21.98 -13.09 1.48
CA VAL A 285 -22.07 -12.42 2.77
C VAL A 285 -20.68 -12.01 3.23
N ASP A 286 -20.56 -10.76 3.62
CA ASP A 286 -19.43 -10.25 4.39
C ASP A 286 -19.35 -10.96 5.74
N SER A 287 -18.26 -11.70 5.94
CA SER A 287 -18.03 -12.48 7.15
C SER A 287 -17.69 -11.65 8.39
N VAL A 288 -17.36 -10.36 8.22
CA VAL A 288 -17.01 -9.45 9.32
C VAL A 288 -18.09 -8.41 9.54
N GLY A 289 -18.42 -7.62 8.52
CA GLY A 289 -19.37 -6.51 8.61
C GLY A 289 -20.81 -6.89 8.27
N GLY A 290 -21.09 -8.11 7.82
CA GLY A 290 -22.45 -8.63 7.59
C GLY A 290 -23.20 -8.05 6.37
N LEU A 291 -22.54 -7.19 5.59
CA LEU A 291 -23.01 -6.68 4.30
C LEU A 291 -23.19 -7.78 3.25
N LEU A 292 -23.96 -7.50 2.20
CA LEU A 292 -24.22 -8.44 1.10
C LEU A 292 -23.66 -7.87 -0.20
N ALA A 293 -22.67 -8.55 -0.77
CA ALA A 293 -22.34 -8.38 -2.18
C ALA A 293 -23.35 -9.17 -3.01
N THR A 294 -23.77 -8.64 -4.15
CA THR A 294 -24.76 -9.27 -5.02
C THR A 294 -24.17 -9.48 -6.40
N VAL A 295 -24.28 -10.69 -6.93
CA VAL A 295 -24.00 -10.97 -8.33
C VAL A 295 -25.10 -10.37 -9.18
N ARG A 296 -24.74 -9.53 -10.14
CA ARG A 296 -25.68 -8.94 -11.10
C ARG A 296 -25.37 -9.45 -12.49
N GLY A 297 -26.36 -9.65 -13.34
CA GLY A 297 -26.20 -10.12 -14.72
C GLY A 297 -26.01 -11.64 -14.84
N ASN A 298 -25.58 -12.09 -16.03
CA ASN A 298 -25.62 -13.50 -16.42
C ASN A 298 -24.23 -14.13 -16.52
N GLY A 299 -24.14 -15.42 -16.18
CA GLY A 299 -23.01 -16.28 -16.52
C GLY A 299 -21.90 -16.37 -15.48
N ALA A 300 -22.05 -15.76 -14.30
CA ALA A 300 -21.12 -15.95 -13.20
C ALA A 300 -21.23 -17.34 -12.56
N LYS A 301 -20.12 -17.85 -12.03
CA LYS A 301 -20.04 -19.18 -11.40
C LYS A 301 -19.07 -19.18 -10.23
N PHE A 302 -19.44 -19.83 -9.15
CA PHE A 302 -18.49 -20.20 -8.12
C PHE A 302 -17.68 -21.42 -8.57
N THR A 303 -16.38 -21.42 -8.26
CA THR A 303 -15.46 -22.51 -8.58
C THR A 303 -15.12 -23.39 -7.37
N GLY A 304 -15.60 -23.03 -6.18
CA GLY A 304 -15.11 -23.58 -4.91
C GLY A 304 -13.91 -22.83 -4.34
N ARG A 305 -13.31 -21.90 -5.10
CA ARG A 305 -12.18 -21.06 -4.66
C ARG A 305 -12.40 -19.57 -4.95
N ALA A 306 -13.16 -19.28 -6.00
CA ALA A 306 -13.39 -17.93 -6.48
C ALA A 306 -14.77 -17.79 -7.12
N LEU A 307 -15.22 -16.55 -7.32
CA LEU A 307 -16.35 -16.20 -8.17
C LEU A 307 -15.81 -15.79 -9.54
N GLN A 308 -16.09 -16.61 -10.55
CA GLN A 308 -15.71 -16.35 -11.93
C GLN A 308 -16.78 -15.49 -12.62
N LEU A 309 -16.31 -14.42 -13.28
CA LEU A 309 -17.09 -13.54 -14.14
C LEU A 309 -16.80 -13.85 -15.62
N PRO A 310 -17.84 -13.89 -16.48
CA PRO A 310 -17.69 -14.33 -17.87
C PRO A 310 -17.13 -13.26 -18.81
N GLY A 311 -17.05 -12.01 -18.37
CA GLY A 311 -16.86 -10.85 -19.24
C GLY A 311 -17.97 -10.68 -20.28
N GLY A 312 -17.79 -9.71 -21.17
CA GLY A 312 -18.75 -9.39 -22.23
C GLY A 312 -19.48 -8.06 -21.99
N PRO A 313 -20.60 -7.80 -22.69
CA PRO A 313 -21.23 -6.48 -22.68
C PRO A 313 -21.92 -6.18 -21.35
N SER A 314 -21.75 -4.94 -20.85
CA SER A 314 -22.38 -4.41 -19.63
C SER A 314 -23.91 -4.54 -19.60
N THR A 315 -24.56 -4.75 -20.75
CA THR A 315 -26.01 -4.95 -20.87
C THR A 315 -26.51 -6.28 -20.32
N SER A 316 -25.63 -7.27 -20.15
CA SER A 316 -26.06 -8.62 -19.74
C SER A 316 -25.01 -9.44 -19.00
N ALA A 317 -23.72 -9.16 -19.18
CA ALA A 317 -22.65 -9.92 -18.54
C ALA A 317 -22.62 -9.69 -17.03
N ALA A 318 -22.21 -10.73 -16.30
CA ALA A 318 -22.19 -10.65 -14.84
C ALA A 318 -21.07 -9.77 -14.27
N TYR A 319 -21.34 -9.17 -13.11
CA TYR A 319 -20.40 -8.41 -12.27
C TYR A 319 -20.81 -8.51 -10.79
N ILE A 320 -19.96 -8.04 -9.88
CA ILE A 320 -20.24 -8.04 -8.42
C ILE A 320 -20.59 -6.62 -7.99
N ASP A 321 -21.75 -6.49 -7.35
CA ASP A 321 -22.32 -5.24 -6.86
C ASP A 321 -22.22 -5.22 -5.32
N LEU A 322 -21.41 -4.32 -4.79
CA LEU A 322 -21.18 -4.15 -3.35
C LEU A 322 -22.09 -3.03 -2.81
N PRO A 323 -22.39 -3.00 -1.50
CA PRO A 323 -23.21 -1.94 -0.94
C PRO A 323 -22.59 -0.55 -1.07
N ASN A 324 -23.42 0.43 -1.38
CA ASN A 324 -23.05 1.85 -1.47
C ASN A 324 -22.56 2.41 -0.13
N GLY A 325 -21.82 3.52 -0.17
CA GLY A 325 -21.30 4.15 1.06
C GLY A 325 -20.14 3.40 1.71
N LEU A 326 -19.48 2.51 0.96
CA LEU A 326 -18.43 1.62 1.46
C LEU A 326 -17.14 2.39 1.78
N ILE A 327 -16.83 3.43 1.00
CA ILE A 327 -15.59 4.22 1.09
C ILE A 327 -15.83 5.69 1.47
N SER A 328 -16.99 6.27 1.12
CA SER A 328 -17.25 7.71 1.26
C SER A 328 -17.33 8.24 2.71
N SER A 329 -17.44 7.37 3.72
CA SER A 329 -17.40 7.78 5.13
C SER A 329 -15.98 7.80 5.73
N ARG A 330 -14.94 7.55 4.94
CA ARG A 330 -13.63 7.11 5.45
C ARG A 330 -12.58 8.17 5.15
N GLU A 331 -11.91 8.64 6.20
CA GLU A 331 -10.77 9.55 6.02
C GLU A 331 -9.49 8.77 5.65
N ASN A 332 -9.36 7.52 6.10
CA ASN A 332 -8.29 6.59 5.71
C ASN A 332 -8.91 5.27 5.25
N LEU A 333 -8.31 4.60 4.27
CA LEU A 333 -8.91 3.44 3.62
C LEU A 333 -7.84 2.47 3.13
N SER A 334 -8.13 1.17 3.19
CA SER A 334 -7.49 0.20 2.29
C SER A 334 -8.53 -0.73 1.68
N ILE A 335 -8.41 -0.98 0.38
CA ILE A 335 -9.19 -1.97 -0.38
C ILE A 335 -8.20 -3.02 -0.85
N GLU A 336 -8.35 -4.25 -0.38
CA GLU A 336 -7.47 -5.37 -0.69
C GLU A 336 -8.28 -6.49 -1.34
N PHE A 337 -7.82 -7.03 -2.47
CA PHE A 337 -8.48 -8.16 -3.10
C PHE A 337 -7.52 -9.03 -3.91
N TRP A 338 -7.94 -10.27 -4.17
CA TRP A 338 -7.25 -11.21 -5.06
C TRP A 338 -8.10 -11.45 -6.28
N GLU A 339 -7.50 -11.24 -7.45
CA GLU A 339 -8.17 -11.39 -8.74
C GLU A 339 -7.32 -12.17 -9.73
N THR A 340 -7.97 -12.75 -10.74
CA THR A 340 -7.32 -13.40 -11.87
C THR A 340 -8.03 -13.00 -13.14
N GLN A 341 -7.42 -12.13 -13.94
CA GLN A 341 -7.92 -11.83 -15.27
C GLN A 341 -7.63 -12.99 -16.22
N SER A 342 -8.63 -13.42 -16.99
CA SER A 342 -8.53 -14.58 -17.88
C SER A 342 -8.67 -14.26 -19.37
N ALA A 343 -9.03 -13.02 -19.72
CA ALA A 343 -9.00 -12.54 -21.11
C ALA A 343 -9.01 -11.01 -21.19
N LEU A 344 -8.58 -10.51 -22.35
CA LEU A 344 -8.65 -9.10 -22.71
C LEU A 344 -10.09 -8.65 -22.92
N ARG A 345 -10.45 -7.51 -22.32
CA ARG A 345 -11.77 -6.89 -22.46
C ARG A 345 -11.61 -5.38 -22.63
N ASP A 346 -12.08 -4.85 -23.75
CA ASP A 346 -11.94 -3.43 -24.10
C ASP A 346 -12.45 -2.52 -22.98
N TRP A 347 -11.58 -1.62 -22.50
CA TRP A 347 -11.82 -0.71 -21.39
C TRP A 347 -12.32 -1.35 -20.08
N CYS A 348 -12.04 -2.63 -19.84
CA CYS A 348 -12.61 -3.30 -18.67
C CYS A 348 -12.01 -2.82 -17.34
N ARG A 349 -12.86 -2.81 -16.30
CA ARG A 349 -12.47 -2.40 -14.94
C ARG A 349 -12.49 -3.61 -14.03
N ILE A 350 -11.40 -3.78 -13.28
CA ILE A 350 -11.32 -4.76 -12.19
C ILE A 350 -12.16 -4.24 -11.01
N LEU A 351 -11.95 -2.98 -10.64
CA LEU A 351 -12.67 -2.25 -9.60
C LEU A 351 -13.16 -0.92 -10.17
N SER A 352 -14.40 -0.54 -9.89
CA SER A 352 -14.96 0.77 -10.20
C SER A 352 -15.87 1.21 -9.06
N ILE A 353 -15.54 2.32 -8.41
CA ILE A 353 -16.32 2.89 -7.31
C ILE A 353 -16.63 4.36 -7.62
N GLY A 354 -17.89 4.76 -7.57
CA GLY A 354 -18.25 6.17 -7.72
C GLY A 354 -19.67 6.37 -8.24
N THR A 355 -19.82 7.36 -9.12
CA THR A 355 -21.10 7.78 -9.66
C THR A 355 -21.02 8.10 -11.15
N ASN A 356 -22.18 8.14 -11.79
CA ASN A 356 -22.36 8.45 -13.21
C ASN A 356 -23.52 9.42 -13.41
N GLN A 357 -23.75 9.84 -14.65
CA GLN A 357 -24.81 10.81 -15.00
C GLN A 357 -26.24 10.36 -14.65
N SER A 358 -26.44 9.07 -14.34
CA SER A 358 -27.72 8.49 -13.92
C SER A 358 -27.75 8.10 -12.43
N GLY A 359 -26.67 8.32 -11.67
CA GLY A 359 -26.55 7.90 -10.27
C GLY A 359 -26.41 6.38 -10.10
N GLU A 360 -27.09 5.82 -9.10
CA GLU A 360 -27.08 4.38 -8.82
C GLU A 360 -27.68 3.58 -9.99
N ILE A 361 -26.96 2.54 -10.42
CA ILE A 361 -27.42 1.62 -11.46
C ILE A 361 -27.80 0.29 -10.82
N PRO A 362 -29.10 0.00 -10.65
CA PRO A 362 -29.55 -1.12 -9.83
C PRO A 362 -29.55 -2.43 -10.61
N GLY A 363 -28.71 -2.64 -11.62
CA GLY A 363 -28.70 -3.88 -12.42
C GLY A 363 -27.94 -3.77 -13.75
N PRO A 364 -27.83 -4.86 -14.52
CA PRO A 364 -27.13 -4.85 -15.81
C PRO A 364 -27.79 -3.91 -16.83
N GLY A 365 -26.98 -3.36 -17.73
CA GLY A 365 -27.42 -2.39 -18.74
C GLY A 365 -27.59 -0.98 -18.23
N GLY A 366 -28.38 -0.18 -18.95
CA GLY A 366 -28.45 1.27 -18.77
C GLY A 366 -27.64 2.02 -19.82
N ARG A 367 -27.79 3.35 -19.84
CA ARG A 367 -27.06 4.26 -20.73
C ARG A 367 -26.57 5.45 -19.92
N PHE A 368 -25.29 5.45 -19.61
CA PHE A 368 -24.68 6.41 -18.71
C PHE A 368 -23.17 6.53 -19.01
N SER A 369 -22.60 7.63 -18.54
CA SER A 369 -21.17 7.90 -18.60
C SER A 369 -20.71 8.32 -17.20
N GLY A 370 -19.52 7.90 -16.82
CA GLY A 370 -18.96 8.17 -15.50
C GLY A 370 -18.88 9.67 -15.22
N SER A 371 -19.10 10.04 -13.96
CA SER A 371 -19.03 11.43 -13.49
C SER A 371 -17.88 11.63 -12.50
N GLU A 372 -17.62 10.66 -11.64
CA GLU A 372 -16.46 10.60 -10.75
C GLU A 372 -16.24 9.15 -10.33
N THR A 373 -15.03 8.63 -10.51
CA THR A 373 -14.75 7.20 -10.31
C THR A 373 -13.36 6.96 -9.73
N LEU A 374 -13.25 6.10 -8.71
CA LEU A 374 -12.01 5.44 -8.33
C LEU A 374 -11.93 4.11 -9.04
N THR A 375 -10.90 3.92 -9.86
CA THR A 375 -10.86 2.81 -10.81
C THR A 375 -9.52 2.10 -10.84
N LEU A 376 -9.57 0.77 -10.79
CA LEU A 376 -8.48 -0.09 -11.24
C LEU A 376 -8.87 -0.71 -12.58
N PHE A 377 -8.17 -0.35 -13.64
CA PHE A 377 -8.37 -0.85 -14.99
C PHE A 377 -7.73 -2.22 -15.13
N GLY A 378 -8.46 -3.17 -15.72
CA GLY A 378 -7.85 -4.41 -16.25
C GLY A 378 -7.30 -4.20 -17.65
N ASN A 379 -7.90 -3.27 -18.41
CA ASN A 379 -7.49 -2.87 -19.74
C ASN A 379 -7.78 -1.38 -19.97
N VAL A 380 -6.88 -0.67 -20.66
CA VAL A 380 -7.13 0.66 -21.20
C VAL A 380 -7.28 0.54 -22.72
N GLY A 381 -8.49 0.77 -23.22
CA GLY A 381 -8.85 0.38 -24.58
C GLY A 381 -8.63 -1.11 -24.83
N ALA A 382 -8.15 -1.44 -26.02
CA ALA A 382 -7.81 -2.80 -26.42
C ALA A 382 -6.38 -3.22 -25.99
N THR A 383 -5.72 -2.42 -25.15
CA THR A 383 -4.36 -2.69 -24.67
C THR A 383 -4.44 -3.45 -23.34
N PRO A 384 -3.59 -4.47 -23.12
CA PRO A 384 -3.55 -5.22 -21.85
C PRO A 384 -3.14 -4.42 -20.61
N CYS A 385 -3.05 -3.09 -20.62
CA CYS A 385 -2.53 -2.31 -19.50
C CYS A 385 -3.45 -2.21 -18.28
N ASN A 386 -2.84 -2.33 -17.10
CA ASN A 386 -3.46 -1.93 -15.83
C ASN A 386 -3.14 -0.47 -15.55
N ARG A 387 -4.12 0.25 -15.01
CA ARG A 387 -3.97 1.62 -14.54
C ARG A 387 -4.78 1.78 -13.28
N PHE A 388 -4.25 2.47 -12.30
CA PHE A 388 -5.04 2.97 -11.18
C PHE A 388 -5.28 4.47 -11.38
N ALA A 389 -6.52 4.92 -11.26
CA ALA A 389 -6.86 6.32 -11.42
C ALA A 389 -8.14 6.71 -10.69
N ARG A 390 -8.18 7.96 -10.23
CA ARG A 390 -9.39 8.71 -9.96
C ARG A 390 -9.78 9.44 -11.26
N SER A 391 -10.76 8.91 -11.98
CA SER A 391 -11.18 9.48 -13.28
C SER A 391 -12.40 10.37 -13.11
N GLU A 392 -12.50 11.39 -13.97
CA GLU A 392 -13.56 12.39 -13.95
C GLU A 392 -13.61 13.18 -12.62
N GLY A 393 -14.72 13.87 -12.35
CA GLY A 393 -14.94 14.60 -11.11
C GLY A 393 -14.20 15.95 -11.04
N ARG A 394 -14.08 16.47 -9.82
CA ARG A 394 -13.51 17.81 -9.58
C ARG A 394 -11.99 17.85 -9.72
N TYR A 395 -11.34 16.72 -9.44
CA TYR A 395 -9.88 16.57 -9.43
C TYR A 395 -9.48 15.21 -10.00
N PRO A 396 -9.63 15.00 -11.33
CA PRO A 396 -9.18 13.78 -11.95
C PRO A 396 -7.66 13.66 -11.81
N ASN A 397 -7.19 12.50 -11.39
CA ASN A 397 -5.78 12.18 -11.29
C ASN A 397 -5.56 10.68 -11.51
N GLY A 398 -4.54 10.30 -12.28
CA GLY A 398 -4.30 8.92 -12.68
C GLY A 398 -2.82 8.64 -12.87
N GLY A 399 -2.40 7.43 -12.51
CA GLY A 399 -1.07 6.95 -12.86
C GLY A 399 -0.97 6.57 -14.34
N PRO A 400 0.25 6.32 -14.85
CA PRO A 400 0.47 5.89 -16.23
C PRO A 400 -0.16 4.54 -16.55
N ASP A 401 -0.34 4.27 -17.84
CA ASP A 401 -0.81 2.98 -18.34
C ASP A 401 0.32 1.94 -18.22
N ARG A 402 0.16 0.93 -17.36
CA ARG A 402 1.17 -0.11 -17.12
C ARG A 402 0.91 -1.35 -17.98
N ASN A 403 1.65 -1.51 -19.08
CA ASN A 403 1.48 -2.56 -20.09
C ASN A 403 2.07 -3.92 -19.66
N PRO A 404 1.33 -5.02 -19.53
CA PRO A 404 1.86 -6.35 -19.18
C PRO A 404 2.94 -6.92 -20.10
N ALA A 405 3.14 -6.38 -21.31
CA ALA A 405 4.35 -6.72 -22.08
C ALA A 405 5.64 -6.15 -21.45
N GLU A 406 5.53 -5.08 -20.66
CA GLU A 406 6.59 -4.46 -19.84
C GLU A 406 6.59 -5.00 -18.40
N TYR A 407 5.55 -5.73 -17.99
CA TYR A 407 5.39 -6.42 -16.70
C TYR A 407 5.01 -7.86 -17.03
N PRO A 408 5.95 -8.74 -17.47
CA PRO A 408 5.62 -10.02 -18.12
C PRO A 408 4.76 -10.91 -17.21
N ASP A 409 3.46 -10.66 -17.29
CA ASP A 409 2.37 -11.47 -16.81
C ASP A 409 2.15 -12.46 -17.95
N GLU A 410 3.03 -13.46 -18.07
CA GLU A 410 3.06 -14.34 -19.25
C GLU A 410 1.70 -15.01 -19.57
N GLU A 411 0.73 -15.05 -18.64
CA GLU A 411 -0.60 -15.59 -18.93
C GLU A 411 -1.70 -14.84 -18.17
N TYR A 412 -2.70 -14.35 -18.91
CA TYR A 412 -4.08 -14.35 -18.41
C TYR A 412 -4.33 -15.69 -17.69
N GLY A 413 -4.76 -15.64 -16.44
CA GLY A 413 -4.87 -16.83 -15.58
C GLY A 413 -3.94 -16.83 -14.37
N LYS A 414 -3.01 -15.87 -14.26
CA LYS A 414 -2.25 -15.61 -13.02
C LYS A 414 -3.10 -14.82 -12.01
N GLN A 415 -3.01 -15.21 -10.74
CA GLN A 415 -3.62 -14.48 -9.65
C GLN A 415 -2.72 -13.34 -9.19
N PHE A 416 -3.32 -12.17 -8.97
CA PHE A 416 -2.68 -11.01 -8.35
C PHE A 416 -3.35 -10.64 -7.04
N HIS A 417 -2.53 -10.21 -6.09
CA HIS A 417 -2.96 -9.51 -4.88
C HIS A 417 -2.91 -8.01 -5.14
N GLN A 418 -4.05 -7.34 -5.11
CA GLN A 418 -4.17 -5.90 -5.35
C GLN A 418 -4.51 -5.21 -4.04
N VAL A 419 -3.79 -4.13 -3.70
CA VAL A 419 -4.14 -3.28 -2.55
C VAL A 419 -4.13 -1.82 -2.95
N ILE A 420 -5.22 -1.11 -2.67
CA ILE A 420 -5.33 0.34 -2.84
C ILE A 420 -5.45 0.95 -1.46
N THR A 421 -4.56 1.85 -1.08
CA THR A 421 -4.61 2.56 0.21
C THR A 421 -4.78 4.06 -0.01
N TYR A 422 -5.42 4.73 0.96
CA TYR A 422 -5.43 6.18 1.07
C TYR A 422 -5.16 6.59 2.51
N ASP A 423 -4.21 7.52 2.66
CA ASP A 423 -3.86 8.13 3.93
C ASP A 423 -4.13 9.65 3.88
N LYS A 424 -4.99 10.16 4.76
CA LYS A 424 -5.36 11.59 4.83
C LYS A 424 -4.22 12.53 5.21
N VAL A 425 -3.22 12.02 5.92
CA VAL A 425 -2.06 12.79 6.37
C VAL A 425 -1.13 12.98 5.19
N LEU A 426 -0.90 11.91 4.42
CA LEU A 426 -0.09 11.96 3.20
C LEU A 426 -0.83 12.63 2.03
N LYS A 427 -2.17 12.52 2.00
CA LYS A 427 -3.03 12.98 0.89
C LYS A 427 -2.66 12.32 -0.43
N GLU A 428 -2.53 11.00 -0.37
CA GLU A 428 -2.02 10.19 -1.47
C GLU A 428 -2.77 8.87 -1.49
N TRP A 429 -3.21 8.46 -2.68
CA TRP A 429 -3.56 7.08 -2.95
C TRP A 429 -2.32 6.29 -3.31
N HIS A 430 -2.23 5.05 -2.85
CA HIS A 430 -1.19 4.12 -3.25
C HIS A 430 -1.84 2.87 -3.82
N TRP A 431 -1.32 2.33 -4.92
CA TRP A 431 -1.70 1.04 -5.46
C TRP A 431 -0.51 0.09 -5.39
N TYR A 432 -0.75 -1.09 -4.82
CA TYR A 432 0.20 -2.18 -4.67
C TYR A 432 -0.29 -3.41 -5.43
N ARG A 433 0.66 -4.18 -5.94
CA ARG A 433 0.45 -5.51 -6.52
C ARG A 433 1.44 -6.48 -5.89
N ASP A 434 0.97 -7.63 -5.43
CA ASP A 434 1.80 -8.72 -4.88
C ASP A 434 2.76 -8.26 -3.77
N GLY A 435 2.30 -7.34 -2.92
CA GLY A 435 3.11 -6.76 -1.83
C GLY A 435 4.07 -5.65 -2.24
N VAL A 436 4.08 -5.25 -3.50
CA VAL A 436 5.01 -4.26 -4.08
C VAL A 436 4.25 -3.00 -4.47
N LEU A 437 4.83 -1.83 -4.17
CA LEU A 437 4.25 -0.54 -4.56
C LEU A 437 4.32 -0.39 -6.08
N MET A 438 3.16 -0.21 -6.70
CA MET A 438 3.05 0.07 -8.12
C MET A 438 2.98 1.56 -8.34
N GLU A 439 1.99 2.24 -7.76
CA GLU A 439 1.65 3.62 -8.14
C GLU A 439 1.30 4.47 -6.93
N VAL A 440 1.55 5.77 -7.01
CA VAL A 440 1.10 6.75 -6.01
C VAL A 440 0.53 7.97 -6.68
N ILE A 441 -0.69 8.32 -6.29
CA ILE A 441 -1.48 9.39 -6.89
C ILE A 441 -1.79 10.41 -5.79
N PRO A 442 -1.19 11.61 -5.82
CA PRO A 442 -1.55 12.69 -4.91
C PRO A 442 -3.04 13.03 -5.04
N ASP A 443 -3.75 13.10 -3.92
CA ASP A 443 -5.16 13.46 -3.87
C ASP A 443 -5.47 14.17 -2.55
N LEU A 444 -5.86 15.45 -2.65
CA LEU A 444 -6.14 16.29 -1.49
C LEU A 444 -7.52 16.05 -0.87
N GLU A 445 -8.43 15.39 -1.59
CA GLU A 445 -9.84 15.27 -1.24
C GLU A 445 -10.16 13.89 -0.65
N GLY A 446 -9.52 12.83 -1.17
CA GLY A 446 -9.63 11.48 -0.64
C GLY A 446 -11.01 10.82 -0.74
N PRO A 447 -11.23 9.69 -0.05
CA PRO A 447 -12.44 8.88 -0.18
C PRO A 447 -13.73 9.63 0.17
N THR A 448 -13.69 10.54 1.15
CA THR A 448 -14.88 11.29 1.61
C THR A 448 -15.49 12.20 0.55
N SER A 449 -14.75 12.50 -0.51
CA SER A 449 -15.22 13.34 -1.61
C SER A 449 -15.86 12.54 -2.75
N ILE A 450 -15.73 11.21 -2.73
CA ILE A 450 -16.23 10.32 -3.78
C ILE A 450 -17.66 9.90 -3.43
N ASP A 451 -18.60 10.18 -4.32
CA ASP A 451 -19.98 9.69 -4.20
C ASP A 451 -20.06 8.23 -4.67
N ASP A 452 -19.95 7.28 -3.74
CA ASP A 452 -19.87 5.84 -3.98
C ASP A 452 -21.25 5.16 -4.01
N VAL A 453 -22.13 5.66 -4.89
CA VAL A 453 -23.46 5.10 -5.16
C VAL A 453 -23.43 3.87 -6.07
N ASN A 454 -22.29 3.58 -6.67
CA ASN A 454 -21.99 2.35 -7.39
C ASN A 454 -20.63 1.83 -6.90
N VAL A 455 -20.58 0.60 -6.41
CA VAL A 455 -19.36 -0.02 -5.87
C VAL A 455 -19.21 -1.40 -6.50
N TRP A 456 -18.46 -1.48 -7.60
CA TRP A 456 -18.47 -2.67 -8.46
C TRP A 456 -17.10 -3.34 -8.60
N LEU A 457 -17.11 -4.67 -8.59
CA LEU A 457 -16.03 -5.48 -9.15
C LEU A 457 -16.45 -6.00 -10.52
N GLY A 458 -15.64 -5.73 -11.53
CA GLY A 458 -15.78 -6.27 -12.88
C GLY A 458 -16.72 -5.52 -13.83
N ARG A 459 -17.16 -4.30 -13.48
CA ARG A 459 -17.99 -3.43 -14.32
C ARG A 459 -17.50 -1.98 -14.30
N SER A 460 -17.71 -1.26 -15.40
CA SER A 460 -17.39 0.16 -15.57
C SER A 460 -18.59 1.08 -15.29
N GLU A 461 -18.31 2.31 -14.84
CA GLU A 461 -19.25 3.45 -14.86
C GLU A 461 -19.53 3.98 -16.28
N PHE A 462 -19.03 3.32 -17.33
CA PHE A 462 -19.30 3.67 -18.72
C PHE A 462 -20.04 2.52 -19.40
N SER A 463 -21.26 2.78 -19.89
CA SER A 463 -22.15 1.72 -20.40
C SER A 463 -21.64 1.00 -21.66
N GLU A 464 -20.67 1.58 -22.38
CA GLU A 464 -20.09 1.01 -23.61
C GLU A 464 -18.90 0.09 -23.34
N ASP A 465 -18.28 0.17 -22.16
CA ASP A 465 -17.13 -0.65 -21.79
C ASP A 465 -17.55 -2.12 -21.59
N LEU A 466 -16.62 -3.04 -21.86
CA LEU A 466 -16.82 -4.47 -21.60
C LEU A 466 -16.54 -4.81 -20.14
N ASN A 467 -17.36 -5.70 -19.58
CA ASN A 467 -17.14 -6.25 -18.25
C ASN A 467 -15.86 -7.10 -18.22
N PHE A 468 -15.22 -7.09 -17.06
CA PHE A 468 -14.05 -7.89 -16.74
C PHE A 468 -14.34 -9.39 -16.91
N GLN A 469 -13.36 -10.11 -17.47
CA GLN A 469 -13.40 -11.56 -17.58
C GLN A 469 -12.30 -12.16 -16.71
N GLY A 470 -12.69 -12.88 -15.66
CA GLY A 470 -11.74 -13.37 -14.68
C GLY A 470 -12.42 -13.89 -13.43
N SER A 471 -11.73 -13.93 -12.32
CA SER A 471 -12.29 -14.33 -11.04
C SER A 471 -11.79 -13.49 -9.88
N PHE A 472 -12.60 -13.41 -8.82
CA PHE A 472 -12.21 -12.82 -7.54
C PHE A 472 -12.28 -13.89 -6.45
N ASP A 473 -11.27 -13.94 -5.58
CA ASP A 473 -11.18 -14.94 -4.50
C ASP A 473 -11.65 -14.35 -3.16
N GLU A 474 -11.20 -13.14 -2.87
CA GLU A 474 -11.43 -12.46 -1.59
C GLU A 474 -11.39 -10.94 -1.81
N LEU A 475 -12.25 -10.21 -1.09
CA LEU A 475 -12.20 -8.75 -0.93
C LEU A 475 -12.20 -8.40 0.56
N ARG A 476 -11.30 -7.53 0.96
CA ARG A 476 -11.15 -7.01 2.32
C ARG A 476 -11.10 -5.48 2.28
N ILE A 477 -11.75 -4.85 3.24
CA ILE A 477 -11.77 -3.39 3.37
C ILE A 477 -11.37 -3.01 4.79
N TYR A 478 -10.55 -1.98 4.92
CA TYR A 478 -9.97 -1.49 6.18
C TYR A 478 -10.30 -0.01 6.36
N ASN A 479 -10.53 0.42 7.60
CA ASN A 479 -10.72 1.85 7.98
C ASN A 479 -9.38 2.60 8.16
N HIS A 480 -8.29 2.06 7.64
CA HIS A 480 -6.96 2.65 7.72
C HIS A 480 -6.14 2.29 6.50
N ALA A 481 -5.11 3.09 6.23
CA ALA A 481 -4.08 2.75 5.26
C ALA A 481 -3.19 1.64 5.83
N LEU A 482 -3.13 0.50 5.15
CA LEU A 482 -2.21 -0.58 5.48
C LEU A 482 -0.78 -0.14 5.17
N GLY A 483 0.15 -0.44 6.08
CA GLY A 483 1.57 -0.23 5.80
C GLY A 483 2.11 -1.30 4.85
N GLU A 484 3.15 -0.99 4.07
CA GLU A 484 3.73 -1.92 3.08
C GLU A 484 4.10 -3.29 3.66
N ALA A 485 4.59 -3.32 4.90
CA ALA A 485 4.93 -4.56 5.59
C ALA A 485 3.67 -5.42 5.89
N GLU A 486 2.54 -4.81 6.24
CA GLU A 486 1.27 -5.54 6.44
C GLU A 486 0.74 -6.05 5.10
N ILE A 487 0.84 -5.26 4.04
CA ILE A 487 0.47 -5.64 2.67
C ILE A 487 1.29 -6.85 2.22
N LEU A 488 2.63 -6.81 2.36
CA LEU A 488 3.49 -7.95 2.06
C LEU A 488 3.16 -9.17 2.92
N GLY A 489 2.83 -8.96 4.20
CA GLY A 489 2.39 -10.04 5.08
C GLY A 489 1.10 -10.72 4.59
N ASN A 490 0.11 -9.93 4.17
CA ASN A 490 -1.13 -10.44 3.60
C ASN A 490 -0.91 -11.17 2.29
N PHE A 491 -0.07 -10.63 1.40
CA PHE A 491 0.32 -11.29 0.15
C PHE A 491 0.85 -12.69 0.42
N LEU A 492 1.83 -12.80 1.32
CA LEU A 492 2.46 -14.08 1.69
C LEU A 492 1.49 -15.05 2.38
N ALA A 493 0.48 -14.54 3.08
CA ALA A 493 -0.56 -15.35 3.72
C ALA A 493 -1.62 -15.87 2.73
N GLY A 494 -1.84 -15.15 1.64
CA GLY A 494 -2.81 -15.46 0.60
C GLY A 494 -4.27 -15.11 0.95
N PRO A 495 -5.21 -15.32 0.01
CA PRO A 495 -6.59 -14.88 0.14
C PRO A 495 -7.36 -15.59 1.26
N GLU A 496 -7.10 -16.88 1.50
CA GLU A 496 -7.90 -17.71 2.42
C GLU A 496 -7.75 -17.33 3.91
N LYS A 497 -6.64 -16.68 4.27
CA LYS A 497 -6.26 -16.43 5.67
C LYS A 497 -6.08 -14.95 5.95
N LEU A 498 -6.62 -14.50 7.08
CA LEU A 498 -6.24 -13.23 7.66
C LEU A 498 -4.90 -13.38 8.38
N ASN A 499 -3.91 -12.58 8.01
CA ASN A 499 -2.58 -12.57 8.62
C ASN A 499 -2.59 -11.78 9.94
N LEU A 500 -3.44 -12.15 10.90
CA LEU A 500 -3.62 -11.39 12.15
C LEU A 500 -2.49 -11.63 13.16
N GLY A 501 -2.10 -10.56 13.86
CA GLY A 501 -1.18 -10.64 14.97
C GLY A 501 -1.79 -11.40 16.15
N ALA A 502 -0.95 -12.00 17.00
CA ALA A 502 -1.40 -12.80 18.15
C ALA A 502 -2.30 -12.05 19.15
N SER A 503 -2.29 -10.71 19.15
CA SER A 503 -3.16 -9.86 19.97
C SER A 503 -4.50 -9.51 19.33
N ALA A 504 -4.67 -9.73 18.02
CA ALA A 504 -5.84 -9.32 17.22
C ALA A 504 -6.79 -10.49 16.88
N VAL A 505 -6.82 -11.55 17.71
CA VAL A 505 -7.68 -12.71 17.47
C VAL A 505 -9.15 -12.29 17.65
N ALA A 506 -9.93 -12.38 16.57
CA ALA A 506 -11.39 -12.23 16.63
C ALA A 506 -12.00 -13.33 17.51
N MET A 507 -12.54 -12.92 18.66
CA MET A 507 -13.25 -13.82 19.57
C MET A 507 -14.75 -13.67 19.32
N ASN A 508 -15.43 -14.81 19.12
CA ASN A 508 -16.86 -14.85 18.82
C ASN A 508 -17.67 -15.21 20.05
N TRP A 509 -18.73 -14.46 20.30
CA TRP A 509 -19.70 -14.71 21.37
C TRP A 509 -20.58 -15.92 21.04
N THR A 510 -20.59 -16.91 21.93
CA THR A 510 -21.22 -18.21 21.71
C THR A 510 -22.63 -18.38 22.32
N PRO A 511 -23.05 -17.69 23.40
CA PRO A 511 -24.41 -17.80 23.92
C PRO A 511 -25.48 -17.33 22.93
N VAL A 512 -26.56 -18.11 22.80
CA VAL A 512 -27.72 -17.81 21.95
C VAL A 512 -29.04 -17.68 22.73
N ALA A 513 -29.10 -18.18 23.96
CA ALA A 513 -30.30 -18.11 24.79
C ALA A 513 -30.49 -16.70 25.37
N PRO A 514 -31.74 -16.24 25.59
CA PRO A 514 -31.97 -14.96 26.26
C PRO A 514 -31.49 -14.99 27.71
N GLY A 515 -31.04 -13.84 28.21
CA GLY A 515 -30.62 -13.72 29.62
C GLY A 515 -29.47 -12.75 29.85
N THR A 516 -28.94 -12.79 31.07
CA THR A 516 -27.82 -11.96 31.51
C THR A 516 -26.56 -12.79 31.62
N TYR A 517 -25.48 -12.33 30.99
CA TYR A 517 -24.20 -13.02 30.92
C TYR A 517 -23.05 -12.07 31.29
N PRO A 518 -22.09 -12.47 32.12
CA PRO A 518 -20.85 -11.70 32.26
C PRO A 518 -20.03 -11.73 30.98
N PHE A 519 -19.40 -10.61 30.62
CA PHE A 519 -18.48 -10.51 29.48
C PHE A 519 -17.23 -11.40 29.64
N SER A 520 -16.73 -11.48 30.88
CA SER A 520 -15.63 -12.33 31.33
C SER A 520 -15.98 -12.91 32.70
N ASN A 521 -15.61 -14.16 32.99
CA ASN A 521 -15.73 -14.71 34.34
C ASN A 521 -14.40 -15.28 34.83
N SER A 522 -14.16 -15.27 36.15
CA SER A 522 -12.95 -15.82 36.77
C SER A 522 -13.01 -17.34 36.96
N GLY A 523 -14.05 -18.02 36.43
CA GLY A 523 -14.48 -19.36 36.84
C GLY A 523 -14.48 -20.44 35.75
N GLY A 524 -14.09 -20.13 34.51
CA GLY A 524 -13.71 -21.15 33.52
C GLY A 524 -14.77 -21.57 32.51
N SER A 525 -15.87 -20.82 32.36
CA SER A 525 -16.79 -20.99 31.23
C SER A 525 -16.90 -19.69 30.45
N ASP A 526 -15.85 -19.33 29.72
CA ASP A 526 -15.84 -18.12 28.92
C ASP A 526 -16.80 -18.28 27.75
N HIS A 527 -17.72 -17.33 27.60
CA HIS A 527 -18.75 -17.30 26.55
C HIS A 527 -18.19 -17.05 25.14
N TRP A 528 -16.88 -17.17 24.98
CA TRP A 528 -16.12 -16.93 23.76
C TRP A 528 -15.66 -18.25 23.15
N ASN A 529 -15.41 -18.27 21.85
CA ASN A 529 -14.93 -19.44 21.10
C ASN A 529 -13.47 -19.85 21.40
N THR A 530 -12.97 -19.59 22.60
CA THR A 530 -11.56 -19.80 23.01
C THR A 530 -11.33 -21.09 23.81
N GLY A 531 -12.36 -21.93 24.00
CA GLY A 531 -12.27 -23.22 24.68
C GLY A 531 -12.48 -23.15 26.19
N THR A 532 -12.41 -24.30 26.88
CA THR A 532 -12.57 -24.39 28.35
C THR A 532 -11.44 -23.64 29.06
N ASN A 533 -11.77 -22.70 29.97
CA ASN A 533 -10.83 -21.71 30.53
C ASN A 533 -10.18 -20.79 29.47
N GLY A 534 -10.87 -20.58 28.34
CA GLY A 534 -10.47 -19.62 27.32
C GLY A 534 -10.35 -18.19 27.88
N ARG A 535 -9.85 -17.25 27.07
CA ARG A 535 -9.77 -15.83 27.44
C ARG A 535 -10.95 -15.08 26.81
N SER A 536 -11.42 -14.03 27.48
CA SER A 536 -12.25 -12.97 26.89
C SER A 536 -11.39 -11.97 26.10
N PRO A 537 -11.92 -11.31 25.07
CA PRO A 537 -11.20 -10.25 24.36
C PRO A 537 -11.06 -9.04 25.30
N ASN A 538 -9.85 -8.79 25.79
CA ASN A 538 -9.56 -7.65 26.67
C ASN A 538 -8.09 -7.23 26.54
N GLY A 539 -7.85 -6.20 25.74
CA GLY A 539 -6.54 -5.61 25.45
C GLY A 539 -6.59 -4.72 24.21
N PRO A 540 -5.63 -3.79 24.04
CA PRO A 540 -5.56 -2.98 22.83
C PRO A 540 -5.53 -3.87 21.57
N GLY A 541 -6.33 -3.53 20.56
CA GLY A 541 -6.46 -4.30 19.32
C GLY A 541 -7.31 -5.56 19.42
N SER A 542 -7.77 -5.94 20.61
CA SER A 542 -8.64 -7.13 20.79
C SER A 542 -9.98 -6.94 20.09
N ILE A 543 -10.51 -8.02 19.52
CA ILE A 543 -11.72 -8.00 18.69
C ILE A 543 -12.81 -8.85 19.34
N ALA A 544 -13.94 -8.24 19.64
CA ALA A 544 -15.12 -8.88 20.21
C ALA A 544 -16.26 -8.90 19.18
N THR A 545 -16.71 -10.08 18.78
CA THR A 545 -17.78 -10.22 17.77
C THR A 545 -19.01 -10.92 18.37
N PHE A 546 -20.13 -10.20 18.37
CA PHE A 546 -21.46 -10.67 18.76
C PHE A 546 -22.31 -10.81 17.49
N ALA A 547 -22.21 -11.95 16.80
CA ALA A 547 -22.85 -12.17 15.49
C ALA A 547 -23.84 -13.36 15.48
N SER A 548 -24.09 -13.97 16.65
CA SER A 548 -24.87 -15.21 16.76
C SER A 548 -26.37 -14.94 16.61
N GLU A 549 -27.10 -15.91 16.05
CA GLU A 549 -28.56 -15.84 16.01
C GLU A 549 -29.14 -16.03 17.42
N LEU A 550 -29.79 -15.00 17.94
CA LEU A 550 -30.36 -15.01 19.28
C LEU A 550 -31.80 -15.56 19.29
N ALA A 551 -32.11 -16.34 20.33
CA ALA A 551 -33.48 -16.76 20.64
C ALA A 551 -34.27 -15.71 21.45
N GLY A 552 -33.63 -14.60 21.85
CA GLY A 552 -34.20 -13.47 22.56
C GLY A 552 -33.11 -12.52 23.06
N ASP A 553 -33.50 -11.40 23.69
CA ASP A 553 -32.55 -10.37 24.14
C ASP A 553 -31.50 -10.89 25.13
N GLN A 554 -30.27 -10.37 25.00
CA GLN A 554 -29.17 -10.64 25.93
C GLN A 554 -28.63 -9.35 26.55
N THR A 555 -28.39 -9.40 27.86
CA THR A 555 -27.62 -8.38 28.58
C THR A 555 -26.24 -8.91 28.90
N ILE A 556 -25.20 -8.22 28.45
CA ILE A 556 -23.81 -8.56 28.69
C ILE A 556 -23.24 -7.60 29.73
N GLU A 557 -22.90 -8.11 30.90
CA GLU A 557 -22.39 -7.32 32.00
C GLU A 557 -20.87 -7.15 31.92
N LEU A 558 -20.42 -5.90 31.86
CA LEU A 558 -19.04 -5.49 32.03
C LEU A 558 -18.83 -5.22 33.52
N ASP A 559 -18.17 -6.12 34.26
CA ASP A 559 -17.96 -5.95 35.70
C ASP A 559 -16.58 -5.38 36.08
N ALA A 560 -15.70 -5.30 35.09
CA ALA A 560 -14.41 -4.64 35.09
C ALA A 560 -14.21 -3.87 33.76
N PRO A 561 -13.25 -2.94 33.68
CA PRO A 561 -12.90 -2.30 32.42
C PRO A 561 -12.50 -3.32 31.35
N VAL A 562 -13.07 -3.19 30.16
CA VAL A 562 -12.77 -3.98 28.97
C VAL A 562 -12.17 -3.06 27.92
N THR A 563 -11.02 -3.43 27.38
CA THR A 563 -10.36 -2.72 26.29
C THR A 563 -10.49 -3.52 25.00
N LEU A 564 -10.95 -2.89 23.93
CA LEU A 564 -11.10 -3.49 22.60
C LEU A 564 -10.57 -2.55 21.52
N GLY A 565 -10.00 -3.12 20.46
CA GLY A 565 -9.78 -2.42 19.19
C GLY A 565 -10.99 -2.48 18.27
N SER A 566 -11.81 -3.54 18.36
CA SER A 566 -13.02 -3.68 17.57
C SER A 566 -14.15 -4.39 18.33
N LEU A 567 -15.36 -3.87 18.19
CA LEU A 567 -16.59 -4.44 18.72
C LEU A 567 -17.64 -4.55 17.60
N ASN A 568 -18.02 -5.78 17.23
CA ASN A 568 -19.07 -6.03 16.25
C ASN A 568 -20.34 -6.53 16.96
N LEU A 569 -21.48 -5.88 16.72
CA LEU A 569 -22.78 -6.19 17.31
C LEU A 569 -23.81 -6.46 16.22
N GLY A 570 -24.38 -7.65 16.19
CA GLY A 570 -25.53 -7.90 15.33
C GLY A 570 -26.11 -9.29 15.34
N THR A 571 -27.38 -9.37 14.95
CA THR A 571 -28.13 -10.64 14.87
C THR A 571 -28.88 -10.66 13.54
N ARG A 572 -28.86 -11.80 12.84
CA ARG A 572 -29.53 -11.93 11.53
C ARG A 572 -31.06 -12.08 11.65
N ASN A 573 -31.55 -12.46 12.83
CA ASN A 573 -32.98 -12.61 13.11
C ASN A 573 -33.45 -11.49 14.06
N ARG A 574 -34.56 -10.83 13.71
CA ARG A 574 -35.19 -9.74 14.48
C ARG A 574 -35.69 -10.13 15.89
N GLY A 575 -35.30 -11.29 16.42
CA GLY A 575 -35.82 -11.89 17.64
C GLY A 575 -35.13 -11.47 18.94
N GLY A 576 -33.90 -10.94 18.88
CA GLY A 576 -33.16 -10.54 20.09
C GLY A 576 -32.04 -9.53 19.84
N ALA A 577 -31.90 -8.56 20.74
CA ALA A 577 -30.88 -7.52 20.74
C ALA A 577 -29.81 -7.74 21.83
N TYR A 578 -28.62 -7.19 21.61
CA TYR A 578 -27.55 -7.13 22.59
C TYR A 578 -27.61 -5.81 23.38
N THR A 579 -27.52 -5.92 24.71
CA THR A 579 -27.28 -4.80 25.61
C THR A 579 -25.97 -5.01 26.34
N LEU A 580 -24.93 -4.24 26.03
CA LEU A 580 -23.70 -4.19 26.81
C LEU A 580 -23.89 -3.21 27.97
N ARG A 581 -23.83 -3.69 29.21
CA ARG A 581 -24.14 -2.89 30.40
C ARG A 581 -22.98 -2.90 31.37
N ALA A 582 -22.54 -1.71 31.79
CA ALA A 582 -21.59 -1.60 32.89
C ALA A 582 -22.25 -1.96 34.22
N VAL A 583 -21.56 -2.81 34.99
CA VAL A 583 -21.83 -3.07 36.40
C VAL A 583 -20.54 -2.84 37.20
N LYS A 584 -20.65 -2.55 38.51
CA LYS A 584 -19.50 -2.21 39.35
C LYS A 584 -18.63 -1.09 38.72
N GLN A 585 -17.36 -1.39 38.39
CA GLN A 585 -16.40 -0.47 37.77
C GLN A 585 -16.23 -0.75 36.26
N GLY A 586 -17.20 -1.42 35.65
CA GLY A 586 -17.21 -1.73 34.22
C GLY A 586 -17.17 -0.48 33.34
N ALA A 587 -16.37 -0.55 32.30
CA ALA A 587 -16.30 0.44 31.24
C ALA A 587 -15.87 -0.25 29.94
N LEU A 588 -16.21 0.37 28.80
CA LEU A 588 -15.72 -0.04 27.50
C LEU A 588 -14.68 0.98 27.02
N THR A 589 -13.45 0.54 26.81
CA THR A 589 -12.36 1.36 26.26
C THR A 589 -12.09 0.94 24.83
N MET A 590 -12.16 1.89 23.90
CA MET A 590 -11.79 1.69 22.51
C MET A 590 -10.33 2.13 22.33
N ASP A 591 -9.46 1.15 22.12
CA ASP A 591 -8.01 1.30 21.98
C ASP A 591 -7.53 0.26 20.97
N SER A 592 -7.13 0.72 19.80
CA SER A 592 -6.55 -0.15 18.76
C SER A 592 -5.15 -0.64 19.15
N GLY A 593 -4.43 0.08 20.03
CA GLY A 593 -3.05 -0.22 20.42
C GLY A 593 -1.97 0.36 19.50
N ASN A 594 -2.38 1.10 18.48
CA ASN A 594 -1.55 1.66 17.40
C ASN A 594 -2.25 2.91 16.82
N GLU A 595 -1.62 3.62 15.88
CA GLU A 595 -2.14 4.88 15.29
C GLU A 595 -3.35 4.70 14.34
N VAL A 596 -4.05 3.57 14.43
CA VAL A 596 -5.22 3.21 13.63
C VAL A 596 -6.50 3.48 14.41
N ALA A 597 -7.62 3.78 13.73
CA ALA A 597 -8.91 3.97 14.38
C ALA A 597 -9.54 2.64 14.88
N ALA A 598 -9.96 2.62 16.15
CA ALA A 598 -10.79 1.56 16.71
C ALA A 598 -12.21 1.56 16.10
N SER A 599 -12.97 0.47 16.25
CA SER A 599 -14.29 0.35 15.62
C SER A 599 -15.37 -0.22 16.56
N ILE A 600 -16.59 0.32 16.44
CA ILE A 600 -17.83 -0.26 16.95
C ILE A 600 -18.78 -0.38 15.76
N THR A 601 -19.13 -1.60 15.36
CA THR A 601 -19.95 -1.84 14.18
C THR A 601 -21.26 -2.50 14.57
N GLN A 602 -22.39 -1.89 14.20
CA GLN A 602 -23.68 -2.57 14.20
C GLN A 602 -23.92 -3.20 12.83
N LEU A 603 -24.02 -4.54 12.79
CA LEU A 603 -24.15 -5.31 11.55
C LEU A 603 -25.52 -5.09 10.89
N PRO A 604 -25.65 -5.27 9.55
CA PRO A 604 -26.91 -5.17 8.83
C PRO A 604 -28.01 -6.07 9.37
N GLY A 605 -29.25 -5.61 9.26
CA GLY A 605 -30.44 -6.37 9.69
C GLY A 605 -30.62 -6.51 11.21
N SER A 606 -29.64 -6.07 12.01
CA SER A 606 -29.67 -6.15 13.47
C SER A 606 -30.82 -5.33 14.07
N PRO A 607 -31.44 -5.79 15.17
CA PRO A 607 -32.29 -4.94 15.99
C PRO A 607 -31.47 -3.81 16.64
N GLY A 608 -32.15 -2.88 17.32
CA GLY A 608 -31.46 -1.78 17.97
C GLY A 608 -30.66 -2.26 19.18
N ASN A 609 -29.33 -2.27 19.08
CA ASN A 609 -28.44 -2.66 20.17
C ASN A 609 -28.14 -1.46 21.08
N LEU A 610 -27.80 -1.76 22.33
CA LEU A 610 -27.54 -0.75 23.35
C LEU A 610 -26.17 -0.98 24.00
N ILE A 611 -25.34 0.06 24.04
CA ILE A 611 -24.15 0.13 24.90
C ILE A 611 -24.47 1.11 26.04
N TYR A 612 -24.79 0.55 27.20
CA TYR A 612 -25.07 1.26 28.45
C TYR A 612 -23.88 1.12 29.41
N ALA A 613 -22.72 1.64 29.00
CA ALA A 613 -21.48 1.61 29.76
C ALA A 613 -20.67 2.90 29.50
N PRO A 614 -19.87 3.39 30.46
CA PRO A 614 -18.88 4.43 30.18
C PRO A 614 -18.01 4.03 28.99
N LEU A 615 -17.95 4.88 27.98
CA LEU A 615 -17.20 4.69 26.75
C LEU A 615 -15.95 5.59 26.78
N VAL A 616 -14.77 5.00 26.75
CA VAL A 616 -13.48 5.72 26.76
C VAL A 616 -12.82 5.57 25.40
N LEU A 617 -12.63 6.66 24.68
CA LEU A 617 -12.00 6.69 23.35
C LEU A 617 -10.52 7.03 23.50
N ARG A 618 -9.65 6.01 23.51
CA ARG A 618 -8.20 6.19 23.50
C ARG A 618 -7.64 6.38 22.10
N SER A 619 -8.16 5.62 21.15
CA SER A 619 -7.95 5.83 19.71
C SER A 619 -9.15 6.57 19.12
N ASP A 620 -8.94 7.23 17.97
CA ASP A 620 -10.06 7.59 17.10
C ASP A 620 -10.96 6.37 16.93
N THR A 621 -12.27 6.53 17.05
CA THR A 621 -13.22 5.42 17.06
C THR A 621 -14.33 5.68 16.08
N GLU A 622 -14.46 4.78 15.11
CA GLU A 622 -15.58 4.77 14.18
C GLU A 622 -16.74 3.97 14.79
N VAL A 623 -17.91 4.59 14.89
CA VAL A 623 -19.18 3.92 15.21
C VAL A 623 -20.00 3.79 13.94
N SER A 624 -19.95 2.60 13.34
CA SER A 624 -20.55 2.31 12.05
C SER A 624 -21.88 1.59 12.24
N ASN A 625 -23.00 2.21 11.88
CA ASN A 625 -24.31 1.56 11.91
C ASN A 625 -24.78 1.17 10.50
N GLN A 626 -24.76 -0.13 10.22
CA GLN A 626 -25.19 -0.70 8.94
C GLN A 626 -26.63 -1.24 8.98
N SER A 627 -27.33 -1.10 10.12
CA SER A 627 -28.75 -1.46 10.25
C SER A 627 -29.66 -0.24 10.14
N SER A 628 -30.90 -0.45 9.70
CA SER A 628 -31.94 0.59 9.76
C SER A 628 -32.41 0.90 11.19
N GLN A 629 -32.12 0.00 12.15
CA GLN A 629 -32.41 0.23 13.57
C GLN A 629 -31.28 1.02 14.23
N PRO A 630 -31.57 1.84 15.26
CA PRO A 630 -30.55 2.65 15.90
C PRO A 630 -29.58 1.80 16.72
N ILE A 631 -28.30 2.17 16.76
CA ILE A 631 -27.41 1.79 17.87
C ILE A 631 -27.46 2.89 18.93
N LEU A 632 -27.75 2.52 20.18
CA LEU A 632 -27.84 3.46 21.30
C LEU A 632 -26.57 3.40 22.14
N LEU A 633 -25.98 4.55 22.41
CA LEU A 633 -24.82 4.74 23.28
C LEU A 633 -25.25 5.57 24.50
N GLY A 634 -25.59 4.89 25.59
CA GLY A 634 -26.24 5.51 26.76
C GLY A 634 -25.33 5.83 27.94
N GLY A 635 -24.06 5.42 27.91
CA GLY A 635 -23.09 5.80 28.93
C GLY A 635 -22.36 7.10 28.64
N THR A 636 -21.56 7.59 29.60
CA THR A 636 -20.71 8.77 29.41
C THR A 636 -19.60 8.49 28.39
N VAL A 637 -19.40 9.41 27.44
CA VAL A 637 -18.27 9.35 26.50
C VAL A 637 -17.12 10.23 27.03
N SER A 638 -15.90 9.72 26.99
CA SER A 638 -14.69 10.40 27.49
C SER A 638 -13.46 10.00 26.69
N GLY A 639 -12.33 10.68 26.90
CA GLY A 639 -11.07 10.40 26.18
C GLY A 639 -10.76 11.39 25.06
N GLY A 640 -9.60 11.22 24.45
CA GLY A 640 -9.03 12.16 23.47
C GLY A 640 -9.14 11.75 22.01
N GLY A 641 -9.45 10.48 21.71
CA GLY A 641 -9.66 10.02 20.33
C GLY A 641 -10.96 10.59 19.75
N ALA A 642 -11.00 10.85 18.44
CA ALA A 642 -12.19 11.33 17.75
C ALA A 642 -13.32 10.29 17.73
N PHE A 643 -14.57 10.77 17.68
CA PHE A 643 -15.76 9.96 17.43
C PHE A 643 -16.21 10.19 15.99
N VAL A 644 -16.21 9.14 15.17
CA VAL A 644 -16.62 9.21 13.76
C VAL A 644 -17.86 8.35 13.56
N LYS A 645 -18.94 8.92 13.03
CA LYS A 645 -20.12 8.14 12.65
C LYS A 645 -19.92 7.57 11.25
N GLY A 646 -20.12 6.26 11.11
CA GLY A 646 -20.11 5.55 9.83
C GLY A 646 -21.47 4.88 9.55
N GLY A 647 -21.69 4.49 8.29
CA GLY A 647 -22.87 3.72 7.88
C GLY A 647 -24.18 4.53 7.80
N ASN A 648 -25.22 3.91 7.26
CA ASN A 648 -26.48 4.59 6.91
C ASN A 648 -27.49 4.64 8.07
N GLY A 649 -27.28 3.85 9.12
CA GLY A 649 -28.17 3.73 10.26
C GLY A 649 -28.01 4.84 11.31
N PRO A 650 -29.02 5.09 12.15
CA PRO A 650 -28.92 6.08 13.22
C PRO A 650 -27.95 5.66 14.33
N VAL A 651 -27.04 6.55 14.74
CA VAL A 651 -26.24 6.40 15.96
C VAL A 651 -26.77 7.40 16.98
N ILE A 652 -27.31 6.93 18.11
CA ILE A 652 -27.97 7.77 19.10
C ILE A 652 -27.14 7.81 20.38
N LEU A 653 -26.58 8.98 20.70
CA LEU A 653 -25.92 9.26 21.97
C LEU A 653 -26.97 9.77 22.98
N THR A 654 -27.17 9.04 24.07
CA THR A 654 -28.11 9.44 25.14
C THR A 654 -27.43 9.70 26.49
N GLY A 655 -26.10 9.49 26.59
CA GLY A 655 -25.29 9.79 27.76
C GLY A 655 -24.71 11.22 27.80
N ASN A 656 -24.13 11.61 28.93
CA ASN A 656 -23.47 12.91 29.11
C ASN A 656 -22.02 12.88 28.57
N GLY A 657 -21.70 13.78 27.63
CA GLY A 657 -20.37 13.90 26.98
C GLY A 657 -19.41 14.92 27.62
N ALA A 658 -19.71 15.45 28.80
CA ALA A 658 -18.98 16.58 29.42
C ALA A 658 -17.47 16.37 29.65
N SER A 659 -16.94 15.16 29.50
CA SER A 659 -15.53 14.80 29.68
C SER A 659 -14.82 14.30 28.40
N HIS A 660 -15.47 14.38 27.24
CA HIS A 660 -14.85 14.08 25.95
C HIS A 660 -14.17 15.32 25.38
N SER A 661 -12.92 15.18 24.93
CA SER A 661 -12.13 16.29 24.37
C SER A 661 -11.76 16.09 22.90
N GLY A 662 -12.16 14.97 22.28
CA GLY A 662 -11.94 14.67 20.87
C GLY A 662 -12.96 15.34 19.95
N GLU A 663 -12.71 15.28 18.65
CA GLU A 663 -13.65 15.76 17.63
C GLU A 663 -14.83 14.79 17.45
N VAL A 664 -16.03 15.32 17.17
CA VAL A 664 -17.20 14.52 16.77
C VAL A 664 -17.48 14.80 15.30
N LYS A 665 -17.38 13.77 14.46
CA LYS A 665 -17.60 13.83 13.00
C LYS A 665 -18.81 12.97 12.65
N VAL A 666 -19.74 13.54 11.88
CA VAL A 666 -21.04 12.91 11.52
C VAL A 666 -21.12 12.65 10.04
#